data_AF-A2FK03-F1
#
_entry.id   AF-A2FK03-F1
#
_cell.length_a   1.000
_cell.length_b   1.000
_cell.length_c   1.000
_cell.angle_alpha   90.00
_cell.angle_beta   90.00
_cell.angle_gamma   90.00
#
_symmetry.space_group_name_H-M   'P 1'
#
loop_
_entity.id
_entity.type
_entity.pdbx_description
1 polymer ?
#
loop_
_entity_poly.entity_id
_entity_poly.type
_entity_poly.pdbx_seq_one_letter_code
_entity_poly.pdbx_strand_id
1 'polypeptide(L)'
;MLWLFLCIVLCLRQEIGGECDIKCWISRLQLNLGRIDFAHNGTIFNYGIALNNITIYNIDLTKINSSYYPNPWKIENGLLIESTITTSIDLDLNVTQQKPIKLNPVIAKIHAEVDNMNSRIGFHFENDAHGLITKVTAPSDQCGSTLTNIKLQAHFDQAWEELIYDAVEPLIESVLKKEIGPIFCSGLLDPVVSNVSSIFSNISDMVRPYLGDVRPIDIPIGEGMSDLRESVLIDTLRYVLSNLTQGDGEFNINSLVNRFTNNTGEFNLETLLNYFNLTDPIDINISLPFLNSSLYLKLLDLNISGLNSWKNSTFFDPISAYVIDSHTTLDHFIFNISFFYNFSLSDFQYAEDNLYLTEYADIDISLHDLFFKVLAQIAHKVGYGINFTDPDCINEDCLKSLFSADGTGITQMKVNTFVDYFAVNATKGGIEENFREFINNAVKFFVHNYRNLSGPFISSVLQTYGIKAVNNMITTQLKNATCHDQPNDQKVEINSVITSSVSTAALVLALIFMIIVCICSSKMKMKPAESLESLDMLQNINEEKLSCMGRFLRTDSKSSLLMTPKLSKLTRCLIPFFLLINTAGYISSNTGMALSVYIKFWLGTDKLVALPPVHEFSLWNTVTQMWEAKTYLLAVLIFIMSIVWPYSQMIAMLLVWILPATVITPKWRELVLMTQNILHKWIYICTYIVILMLLAFNFNLDMPIVSSLISKPFSINLWVYPLYGYTSFIFCIILTYILSHLMLYFERKVDHQIEIEEKEDKMTFLSRENNMFSHIFVLVMYLISVPFMFIGMIRKFFSFELVGLTGWALKAMQYPYIKEYSPVSLFLTMPDHAEKPNCFTIRYSQIVFGLITIAAPVLHLISLGILWFIPMISKKQRYFLVFVEILYSWSCIDVFAVSICSAVMQISQFARFMVGDQCNWINPLISLFFAGEDTIKGHETCFDVETKLCPESWCLFVGVVSHAILSFFTVIYTRKIMAKKDPASTYTVIE
;
A
#
# COMPACT_ATOMS: atom_id res chain seq x y z
N MET A 1 29.86 22.14 4.34
CA MET A 1 28.80 23.08 4.75
C MET A 1 28.97 23.57 6.19
N LEU A 2 28.88 22.72 7.22
CA LEU A 2 29.02 23.17 8.62
C LEU A 2 30.36 23.85 8.89
N TRP A 3 31.44 23.48 8.21
CA TRP A 3 32.76 24.12 8.31
C TRP A 3 32.85 25.51 7.68
N LEU A 4 32.24 25.71 6.50
CA LEU A 4 32.14 27.04 5.89
C LEU A 4 31.17 27.91 6.69
N PHE A 5 30.05 27.35 7.14
CA PHE A 5 29.10 28.04 7.99
C PHE A 5 29.67 28.32 9.38
N LEU A 6 30.43 27.42 10.01
CA LEU A 6 31.17 27.70 11.24
C LEU A 6 32.36 28.62 11.00
N CYS A 7 33.07 28.57 9.87
CA CYS A 7 34.09 29.56 9.53
C CYS A 7 33.45 30.94 9.43
N ILE A 8 32.36 31.06 8.68
CA ILE A 8 31.63 32.31 8.48
C ILE A 8 31.03 32.77 9.80
N VAL A 9 30.35 31.90 10.55
CA VAL A 9 29.74 32.21 11.85
C VAL A 9 30.79 32.45 12.92
N LEU A 10 31.94 31.75 12.96
CA LEU A 10 33.03 31.99 13.92
C LEU A 10 33.82 33.26 13.56
N CYS A 11 34.03 33.54 12.27
CA CYS A 11 34.53 34.84 11.82
C CYS A 11 33.56 35.97 12.16
N LEU A 12 32.25 35.70 12.18
CA LEU A 12 31.21 36.63 12.62
C LEU A 12 30.99 36.66 14.14
N ARG A 13 31.56 35.72 14.90
CA ARG A 13 31.30 35.55 16.35
C ARG A 13 32.41 36.10 17.23
N GLN A 14 33.44 36.73 16.68
CA GLN A 14 34.49 37.31 17.50
C GLN A 14 34.10 38.73 17.96
N GLU A 15 33.72 38.78 19.25
CA GLU A 15 33.48 39.90 20.16
C GLU A 15 32.07 40.52 20.23
N ILE A 16 31.35 40.09 21.27
CA ILE A 16 30.23 40.82 21.89
C ILE A 16 30.81 42.08 22.53
N GLY A 17 30.64 43.21 21.86
CA GLY A 17 31.11 44.52 22.33
C GLY A 17 31.01 45.64 21.30
N GLY A 18 29.85 45.80 20.64
CA GLY A 18 29.56 46.92 19.73
C GLY A 18 29.62 46.52 18.25
N GLU A 19 28.45 46.46 17.63
CA GLU A 19 28.19 45.97 16.27
C GLU A 19 29.07 46.66 15.20
N CYS A 20 29.77 45.84 14.43
CA CYS A 20 30.57 46.24 13.28
C CYS A 20 30.70 45.02 12.35
N ASP A 21 30.12 45.07 11.15
CA ASP A 21 30.29 44.02 10.12
C ASP A 21 31.73 44.02 9.56
N ILE A 22 32.11 43.08 8.68
CA ILE A 22 33.47 43.01 8.13
C ILE A 22 33.87 44.33 7.43
N LYS A 23 32.93 44.97 6.73
CA LYS A 23 33.18 46.25 6.04
C LYS A 23 33.43 47.38 7.03
N CYS A 24 32.62 47.45 8.09
CA CYS A 24 32.80 48.33 9.23
C CYS A 24 34.13 48.05 9.95
N TRP A 25 34.48 46.79 10.19
CA TRP A 25 35.70 46.40 10.90
C TRP A 25 36.94 46.82 10.13
N ILE A 26 36.95 46.58 8.81
CA ILE A 26 38.00 47.06 7.90
C ILE A 26 38.05 48.60 7.91
N SER A 27 36.90 49.28 7.85
CA SER A 27 36.86 50.76 7.87
C SER A 27 37.37 51.37 9.17
N ARG A 28 37.24 50.66 10.30
CA ARG A 28 37.74 51.06 11.62
C ARG A 28 39.21 50.69 11.87
N LEU A 29 39.83 49.96 10.95
CA LEU A 29 41.24 49.56 11.07
C LEU A 29 42.13 50.80 10.90
N GLN A 30 42.96 51.08 11.90
CA GLN A 30 43.98 52.14 11.84
C GLN A 30 45.37 51.51 11.80
N LEU A 31 46.11 51.73 10.71
CA LEU A 31 47.48 51.25 10.56
C LEU A 31 48.45 52.39 10.80
N ASN A 32 49.29 52.29 11.82
CA ASN A 32 50.28 53.32 12.17
C ASN A 32 51.65 52.93 11.62
N LEU A 33 52.11 53.70 10.64
CA LEU A 33 53.26 53.45 9.78
C LEU A 33 54.45 54.35 10.16
N GLY A 34 54.86 54.31 11.43
CA GLY A 34 56.16 54.77 11.90
C GLY A 34 56.68 56.10 11.32
N ARG A 35 57.97 56.12 10.93
CA ARG A 35 58.70 57.29 10.41
C ARG A 35 59.48 56.93 9.16
N ILE A 36 59.40 57.77 8.13
CA ILE A 36 60.19 57.66 6.90
C ILE A 36 61.10 58.89 6.77
N ASP A 37 62.41 58.67 6.78
CA ASP A 37 63.41 59.73 6.56
C ASP A 37 64.05 59.59 5.18
N PHE A 38 64.11 60.69 4.42
CA PHE A 38 64.85 60.74 3.16
C PHE A 38 65.52 62.09 2.96
N ALA A 39 66.68 62.08 2.32
CA ALA A 39 67.43 63.28 1.97
C ALA A 39 67.41 63.47 0.47
N HIS A 40 67.06 64.68 0.01
CA HIS A 40 67.14 65.06 -1.38
C HIS A 40 68.29 66.06 -1.58
N ASN A 41 69.25 65.67 -2.42
CA ASN A 41 70.37 66.53 -2.82
C ASN A 41 69.99 67.23 -4.13
N GLY A 42 69.28 68.35 -4.03
CA GLY A 42 68.94 69.18 -5.17
C GLY A 42 70.13 70.02 -5.65
N THR A 43 70.05 70.55 -6.87
CA THR A 43 71.11 71.36 -7.48
C THR A 43 71.32 72.75 -6.82
N ILE A 44 70.41 73.17 -5.94
CA ILE A 44 70.45 74.50 -5.28
C ILE A 44 70.36 74.42 -3.74
N PHE A 45 69.68 73.42 -3.16
CA PHE A 45 69.57 73.23 -1.71
C PHE A 45 69.45 71.73 -1.35
N ASN A 46 70.04 71.34 -0.21
CA ASN A 46 69.87 70.00 0.36
C ASN A 46 68.78 70.03 1.44
N TYR A 47 67.79 69.16 1.31
CA TYR A 47 66.69 69.01 2.27
C TYR A 47 66.71 67.61 2.88
N GLY A 48 66.60 67.52 4.20
CA GLY A 48 66.22 66.32 4.92
C GLY A 48 64.72 66.37 5.21
N ILE A 49 63.98 65.41 4.68
CA ILE A 49 62.53 65.31 4.82
C ILE A 49 62.24 64.11 5.70
N ALA A 50 61.48 64.32 6.77
CA ALA A 50 61.01 63.30 7.68
C ALA A 50 59.47 63.28 7.66
N LEU A 51 58.88 62.15 7.27
CA LEU A 51 57.45 61.89 7.41
C LEU A 51 57.25 61.10 8.71
N ASN A 52 56.53 61.66 9.67
CA ASN A 52 56.25 61.05 10.96
C ASN A 52 54.76 60.73 11.10
N ASN A 53 54.41 59.84 12.02
CA ASN A 53 53.03 59.53 12.40
C ASN A 53 52.11 59.20 11.21
N ILE A 54 52.64 58.49 10.21
CA ILE A 54 51.85 58.10 9.04
C ILE A 54 50.75 57.14 9.51
N THR A 55 49.48 57.49 9.33
CA THR A 55 48.35 56.69 9.80
C THR A 55 47.37 56.45 8.65
N ILE A 56 47.10 55.18 8.33
CA ILE A 56 46.10 54.78 7.34
C ILE A 56 44.81 54.45 8.08
N TYR A 57 43.69 55.01 7.62
CA TYR A 57 42.35 54.79 8.19
C TYR A 57 41.26 54.97 7.12
N ASN A 58 40.00 54.70 7.48
CA ASN A 58 38.86 54.70 6.55
C ASN A 58 39.10 53.79 5.33
N ILE A 59 39.58 52.57 5.59
CA ILE A 59 39.81 51.57 4.55
C ILE A 59 38.45 51.08 4.04
N ASP A 60 38.12 51.37 2.78
CA ASP A 60 36.94 50.83 2.09
C ASP A 60 37.36 49.92 0.94
N LEU A 61 36.72 48.75 0.85
CA LEU A 61 37.06 47.69 -0.09
C LEU A 61 36.15 47.81 -1.33
N THR A 62 36.71 48.26 -2.46
CA THR A 62 35.95 48.56 -3.67
C THR A 62 35.89 47.40 -4.67
N LYS A 63 36.89 46.51 -4.66
CA LYS A 63 36.90 45.28 -5.46
C LYS A 63 37.67 44.19 -4.72
N ILE A 64 37.21 42.95 -4.81
CA ILE A 64 37.94 41.77 -4.33
C ILE A 64 37.79 40.62 -5.32
N ASN A 65 38.90 39.96 -5.62
CA ASN A 65 38.92 38.75 -6.43
C ASN A 65 39.87 37.72 -5.78
N SER A 66 39.69 36.45 -6.12
CA SER A 66 40.65 35.40 -5.75
C SER A 66 41.01 34.52 -6.93
N SER A 67 42.26 34.06 -6.96
CA SER A 67 42.77 33.08 -7.91
C SER A 67 43.62 32.03 -7.19
N TYR A 68 43.91 30.92 -7.86
CA TYR A 68 44.72 29.84 -7.28
C TYR A 68 46.23 30.14 -7.44
N TYR A 69 47.02 29.75 -6.45
CA TYR A 69 48.47 29.96 -6.42
C TYR A 69 49.19 28.63 -6.14
N PRO A 70 50.32 28.33 -6.82
CA PRO A 70 51.07 29.13 -7.79
C PRO A 70 50.49 29.19 -9.21
N ASN A 71 49.53 28.34 -9.56
CA ASN A 71 48.94 28.31 -10.91
C ASN A 71 47.47 28.75 -10.86
N PRO A 72 47.09 29.86 -11.54
CA PRO A 72 45.72 30.38 -11.52
C PRO A 72 44.68 29.43 -12.11
N TRP A 73 45.10 28.44 -12.89
CA TRP A 73 44.22 27.48 -13.55
C TRP A 73 44.12 26.13 -12.84
N LYS A 74 44.86 25.93 -11.74
CA LYS A 74 44.90 24.67 -11.02
C LYS A 74 44.77 24.90 -9.52
N ILE A 75 43.78 24.26 -8.92
CA ILE A 75 43.58 24.29 -7.47
C ILE A 75 44.72 23.49 -6.83
N GLU A 76 45.59 24.19 -6.10
CA GLU A 76 46.67 23.63 -5.30
C GLU A 76 46.52 24.12 -3.84
N ASN A 77 47.61 24.24 -3.08
CA ASN A 77 47.59 24.64 -1.67
C ASN A 77 47.73 26.16 -1.48
N GLY A 78 47.35 26.98 -2.44
CA GLY A 78 47.48 28.42 -2.34
C GLY A 78 46.30 29.20 -2.94
N LEU A 79 45.97 30.31 -2.28
CA LEU A 79 44.94 31.24 -2.70
C LEU A 79 45.53 32.65 -2.76
N LEU A 80 45.50 33.27 -3.93
CA LEU A 80 45.92 34.65 -4.14
C LEU A 80 44.68 35.55 -4.08
N ILE A 81 44.66 36.50 -3.15
CA ILE A 81 43.60 37.50 -3.04
C ILE A 81 44.10 38.80 -3.63
N GLU A 82 43.35 39.36 -4.56
CA GLU A 82 43.60 40.67 -5.14
C GLU A 82 42.45 41.59 -4.73
N SER A 83 42.76 42.77 -4.22
CA SER A 83 41.73 43.73 -3.83
C SER A 83 42.10 45.16 -4.18
N THR A 84 41.10 45.95 -4.49
CA THR A 84 41.21 47.40 -4.67
C THR A 84 40.60 48.08 -3.46
N ILE A 85 41.35 49.01 -2.90
CA ILE A 85 41.05 49.67 -1.63
C ILE A 85 41.07 51.18 -1.84
N THR A 86 40.12 51.89 -1.24
CA THR A 86 40.13 53.34 -1.08
C THR A 86 40.37 53.66 0.38
N THR A 87 41.29 54.58 0.70
CA THR A 87 41.69 54.84 2.09
C THR A 87 42.19 56.27 2.27
N SER A 88 42.13 56.77 3.50
CA SER A 88 42.75 58.04 3.90
C SER A 88 44.07 57.79 4.63
N ILE A 89 45.05 58.68 4.43
CA ILE A 89 46.34 58.65 5.12
C ILE A 89 46.62 60.03 5.74
N ASP A 90 46.84 60.09 7.04
CA ASP A 90 47.34 61.30 7.71
C ASP A 90 48.82 61.15 8.03
N LEU A 91 49.62 62.19 7.80
CA LEU A 91 51.04 62.18 8.14
C LEU A 91 51.59 63.57 8.50
N ASP A 92 52.62 63.60 9.34
CA ASP A 92 53.33 64.82 9.74
C ASP A 92 54.60 64.99 8.90
N LEU A 93 54.64 66.00 8.05
CA LEU A 93 55.82 66.41 7.28
C LEU A 93 56.74 67.29 8.13
N ASN A 94 58.03 66.96 8.16
CA ASN A 94 59.08 67.81 8.73
C ASN A 94 60.22 67.99 7.72
N VAL A 95 60.35 69.19 7.15
CA VAL A 95 61.41 69.53 6.20
C VAL A 95 62.49 70.35 6.90
N THR A 96 63.69 69.78 6.96
CA THR A 96 64.87 70.40 7.57
C THR A 96 65.93 70.66 6.50
N GLN A 97 66.45 71.89 6.42
CA GLN A 97 67.46 72.23 5.43
C GLN A 97 68.87 71.90 5.95
N GLN A 98 69.69 71.24 5.13
CA GLN A 98 71.10 71.01 5.45
C GLN A 98 71.95 72.18 4.90
N LYS A 99 72.51 73.00 5.80
CA LYS A 99 73.53 74.09 5.67
C LYS A 99 73.84 74.62 4.24
N PRO A 100 73.85 75.96 4.01
CA PRO A 100 74.44 76.95 4.94
C PRO A 100 73.48 78.03 5.46
N ILE A 101 72.20 78.02 5.08
CA ILE A 101 71.20 78.99 5.55
C ILE A 101 70.26 78.28 6.54
N LYS A 102 70.06 78.84 7.74
CA LYS A 102 69.09 78.34 8.73
C LYS A 102 67.71 78.90 8.41
N LEU A 103 66.91 78.18 7.62
CA LEU A 103 65.46 78.38 7.58
C LEU A 103 64.83 77.65 8.77
N ASN A 104 63.69 78.15 9.25
CA ASN A 104 62.87 77.42 10.22
C ASN A 104 62.38 76.12 9.56
N PRO A 105 62.34 75.00 10.31
CA PRO A 105 61.82 73.75 9.79
C PRO A 105 60.34 73.92 9.42
N VAL A 106 59.97 73.45 8.23
CA VAL A 106 58.55 73.41 7.82
C VAL A 106 57.94 72.18 8.45
N ILE A 107 56.97 72.38 9.32
CA ILE A 107 56.19 71.30 9.94
C ILE A 107 54.76 71.44 9.44
N ALA A 108 54.25 70.42 8.74
CA ALA A 108 52.92 70.45 8.18
C ALA A 108 52.20 69.12 8.38
N LYS A 109 50.89 69.18 8.60
CA LYS A 109 50.04 67.99 8.57
C LYS A 109 49.52 67.81 7.15
N ILE A 110 49.74 66.63 6.61
CA ILE A 110 49.31 66.26 5.27
C ILE A 110 48.20 65.22 5.41
N HIS A 111 47.07 65.51 4.81
CA HIS A 111 46.01 64.55 4.56
C HIS A 111 46.15 64.04 3.13
N ALA A 112 46.12 62.73 2.94
CA ALA A 112 46.16 62.11 1.62
C ALA A 112 44.93 61.24 1.41
N GLU A 113 44.19 61.51 0.33
CA GLU A 113 43.15 60.60 -0.15
C GLU A 113 43.76 59.67 -1.19
N VAL A 114 43.66 58.36 -0.94
CA VAL A 114 44.13 57.32 -1.84
C VAL A 114 42.94 56.68 -2.53
N ASP A 115 42.86 56.93 -3.84
CA ASP A 115 41.88 56.33 -4.72
C ASP A 115 42.53 55.13 -5.44
N ASN A 116 41.92 53.95 -5.36
CA ASN A 116 42.34 52.72 -6.04
C ASN A 116 43.76 52.22 -5.72
N MET A 117 44.01 51.91 -4.45
CA MET A 117 45.17 51.12 -4.02
C MET A 117 44.94 49.65 -4.37
N ASN A 118 45.74 49.11 -5.29
CA ASN A 118 45.67 47.70 -5.66
C ASN A 118 46.59 46.89 -4.75
N SER A 119 46.02 45.99 -3.96
CA SER A 119 46.74 45.09 -3.07
C SER A 119 46.60 43.64 -3.55
N ARG A 120 47.65 42.86 -3.32
CA ARG A 120 47.69 41.41 -3.56
C ARG A 120 48.28 40.72 -2.33
N ILE A 121 47.66 39.64 -1.91
CA ILE A 121 48.12 38.82 -0.79
C ILE A 121 47.98 37.34 -1.17
N GLY A 122 49.10 36.65 -1.28
CA GLY A 122 49.14 35.20 -1.49
C GLY A 122 49.16 34.45 -0.15
N PHE A 123 48.18 33.58 0.05
CA PHE A 123 48.16 32.63 1.16
C PHE A 123 48.58 31.25 0.66
N HIS A 124 49.43 30.59 1.43
CA HIS A 124 49.82 29.20 1.27
C HIS A 124 49.37 28.41 2.49
N PHE A 125 48.71 27.29 2.25
CA PHE A 125 48.07 26.47 3.28
C PHE A 125 48.86 25.18 3.47
N GLU A 126 49.38 24.98 4.67
CA GLU A 126 50.12 23.78 5.05
C GLU A 126 49.16 22.78 5.69
N ASN A 127 49.05 21.62 5.06
CA ASN A 127 48.24 20.51 5.54
C ASN A 127 49.08 19.62 6.47
N ASP A 128 48.45 19.07 7.51
CA ASP A 128 49.05 18.05 8.35
C ASP A 128 48.98 16.65 7.70
N ALA A 129 49.46 15.62 8.40
CA ALA A 129 49.44 14.24 7.93
C ALA A 129 48.02 13.68 7.69
N HIS A 130 46.99 14.30 8.25
CA HIS A 130 45.58 13.92 8.08
C HIS A 130 44.89 14.75 7.01
N GLY A 131 45.60 15.64 6.30
CA GLY A 131 45.04 16.49 5.26
C GLY A 131 44.28 17.72 5.80
N LEU A 132 44.42 18.04 7.08
CA LEU A 132 43.81 19.23 7.70
C LEU A 132 44.74 20.43 7.57
N ILE A 133 44.19 21.58 7.19
CA ILE A 133 44.91 22.86 7.18
C ILE A 133 45.22 23.25 8.63
N THR A 134 46.48 23.28 9.02
CA THR A 134 46.89 23.61 10.41
C THR A 134 47.67 24.90 10.51
N LYS A 135 48.29 25.32 9.41
CA LYS A 135 49.11 26.53 9.36
C LYS A 135 48.95 27.20 8.01
N VAL A 136 48.82 28.52 8.05
CA VAL A 136 48.81 29.37 6.86
C VAL A 136 50.10 30.18 6.87
N THR A 137 50.75 30.27 5.73
CA THR A 137 51.90 31.13 5.51
C THR A 137 51.58 32.08 4.37
N ALA A 138 52.22 33.23 4.35
CA ALA A 138 52.11 34.16 3.23
C ALA A 138 53.53 34.44 2.71
N PRO A 139 53.89 33.97 1.51
CA PRO A 139 55.19 34.24 0.92
C PRO A 139 55.38 35.75 0.72
N SER A 140 56.51 36.28 1.18
CA SER A 140 56.79 37.73 1.16
C SER A 140 56.85 38.31 -0.26
N ASP A 141 57.15 37.48 -1.27
CA ASP A 141 57.15 37.83 -2.69
C ASP A 141 55.74 37.96 -3.30
N GLN A 142 54.74 37.34 -2.65
CA GLN A 142 53.33 37.32 -3.09
C GLN A 142 52.45 38.31 -2.30
N CYS A 143 53.05 39.12 -1.44
CA CYS A 143 52.41 40.32 -0.91
C CYS A 143 52.91 41.55 -1.67
N GLY A 144 52.00 42.41 -2.11
CA GLY A 144 52.37 43.69 -2.68
C GLY A 144 51.20 44.64 -2.69
N SER A 145 51.49 45.93 -2.64
CA SER A 145 50.47 46.95 -2.87
C SER A 145 51.03 48.08 -3.72
N THR A 146 50.25 48.54 -4.68
CA THR A 146 50.61 49.65 -5.56
C THR A 146 49.58 50.76 -5.43
N LEU A 147 50.08 51.99 -5.25
CA LEU A 147 49.24 53.19 -5.28
C LEU A 147 49.21 53.75 -6.68
N THR A 148 48.00 53.94 -7.22
CA THR A 148 47.81 54.54 -8.53
C THR A 148 47.63 56.05 -8.43
N ASN A 149 46.61 56.51 -7.71
CA ASN A 149 46.32 57.93 -7.49
C ASN A 149 46.36 58.29 -6.00
N ILE A 150 47.10 59.35 -5.68
CA ILE A 150 47.14 59.95 -4.35
C ILE A 150 46.92 61.45 -4.49
N LYS A 151 45.97 62.00 -3.73
CA LYS A 151 45.73 63.44 -3.67
C LYS A 151 46.24 63.92 -2.33
N LEU A 152 47.30 64.73 -2.34
CA LEU A 152 47.86 65.30 -1.13
C LEU A 152 47.20 66.66 -0.87
N GLN A 153 46.76 66.87 0.36
CA GLN A 153 46.23 68.14 0.85
C GLN A 153 47.02 68.54 2.09
N ALA A 154 47.62 69.73 2.05
CA ALA A 154 48.34 70.30 3.17
C ALA A 154 47.84 71.72 3.41
N HIS A 155 47.67 72.09 4.69
CA HIS A 155 47.26 73.43 5.08
C HIS A 155 48.45 74.17 5.69
N PHE A 156 48.75 75.35 5.16
CA PHE A 156 49.88 76.18 5.59
C PHE A 156 49.40 77.54 6.09
N ASP A 157 49.99 78.00 7.19
CA ASP A 157 49.70 79.32 7.74
C ASP A 157 50.46 80.44 7.00
N GLN A 158 51.56 80.09 6.29
CA GLN A 158 52.44 81.06 5.64
C GLN A 158 52.74 80.68 4.18
N ALA A 159 52.67 81.66 3.27
CA ALA A 159 52.82 81.44 1.83
C ALA A 159 54.20 80.90 1.38
N TRP A 160 55.25 81.06 2.18
CA TRP A 160 56.57 80.49 1.87
C TRP A 160 56.67 79.00 2.23
N GLU A 161 55.81 78.50 3.13
CA GLU A 161 55.72 77.08 3.49
C GLU A 161 55.03 76.30 2.35
N GLU A 162 53.98 76.88 1.76
CA GLU A 162 53.28 76.37 0.58
C GLU A 162 54.22 76.25 -0.64
N LEU A 163 55.08 77.25 -0.85
CA LEU A 163 56.07 77.23 -1.94
C LEU A 163 57.16 76.15 -1.79
N ILE A 164 57.52 75.81 -0.53
CA ILE A 164 58.43 74.71 -0.24
C ILE A 164 57.71 73.37 -0.40
N TYR A 165 56.43 73.30 -0.03
CA TYR A 165 55.61 72.11 -0.21
C TYR A 165 55.41 71.77 -1.68
N ASP A 166 55.04 72.72 -2.55
CA ASP A 166 54.87 72.50 -3.99
C ASP A 166 56.14 71.94 -4.66
N ALA A 167 57.32 72.33 -4.15
CA ALA A 167 58.61 71.84 -4.65
C ALA A 167 58.93 70.40 -4.20
N VAL A 168 58.33 69.94 -3.10
CA VAL A 168 58.63 68.66 -2.44
C VAL A 168 57.48 67.65 -2.59
N GLU A 169 56.27 68.10 -2.87
CA GLU A 169 55.05 67.32 -3.12
C GLU A 169 55.26 66.14 -4.10
N PRO A 170 55.82 66.32 -5.32
CA PRO A 170 56.04 65.20 -6.25
C PRO A 170 57.05 64.17 -5.71
N LEU A 171 57.93 64.60 -4.80
CA LEU A 171 58.91 63.72 -4.16
C LEU A 171 58.27 62.93 -3.01
N ILE A 172 57.37 63.57 -2.23
CA ILE A 172 56.55 62.90 -1.21
C ILE A 172 55.65 61.86 -1.88
N GLU A 173 54.98 62.21 -2.98
CA GLU A 173 54.17 61.28 -3.76
C GLU A 173 54.99 60.07 -4.24
N SER A 174 56.18 60.30 -4.81
CA SER A 174 57.06 59.21 -5.28
C SER A 174 57.54 58.31 -4.14
N VAL A 175 57.82 58.87 -2.96
CA VAL A 175 58.27 58.09 -1.79
C VAL A 175 57.12 57.28 -1.21
N LEU A 176 55.93 57.87 -1.06
CA LEU A 176 54.73 57.16 -0.61
C LEU A 176 54.37 56.00 -1.56
N LYS A 177 54.42 56.23 -2.88
CA LYS A 177 54.19 55.18 -3.88
C LYS A 177 55.17 54.01 -3.78
N LYS A 178 56.40 54.25 -3.33
CA LYS A 178 57.46 53.24 -3.23
C LYS A 178 57.44 52.48 -1.90
N GLU A 179 57.24 53.19 -0.79
CA GLU A 179 57.41 52.65 0.56
C GLU A 179 56.10 52.07 1.15
N ILE A 180 54.92 52.52 0.70
CA ILE A 180 53.64 51.99 1.23
C ILE A 180 53.49 50.49 0.93
N GLY A 181 53.95 49.98 -0.21
CA GLY A 181 53.82 48.54 -0.55
C GLY A 181 54.49 47.62 0.48
N PRO A 182 55.81 47.74 0.73
CA PRO A 182 56.52 46.98 1.76
C PRO A 182 55.95 47.19 3.17
N ILE A 183 55.51 48.41 3.49
CA ILE A 183 54.98 48.76 4.81
C ILE A 183 53.59 48.14 5.02
N PHE A 184 52.71 48.19 4.02
CA PHE A 184 51.40 47.54 4.03
C PHE A 184 51.54 46.03 4.25
N CYS A 185 52.49 45.40 3.56
CA CYS A 185 52.76 43.98 3.74
C CYS A 185 53.31 43.66 5.13
N SER A 186 54.30 44.39 5.64
CA SER A 186 54.84 44.11 6.99
C SER A 186 53.84 44.39 8.13
N GLY A 187 52.95 45.36 7.98
CA GLY A 187 51.94 45.70 9.00
C GLY A 187 50.70 44.79 8.98
N LEU A 188 50.29 44.30 7.81
CA LEU A 188 49.04 43.53 7.64
C LEU A 188 49.27 42.01 7.66
N LEU A 189 50.40 41.52 7.12
CA LEU A 189 50.60 40.09 6.87
C LEU A 189 50.67 39.28 8.16
N ASP A 190 51.45 39.72 9.16
CA ASP A 190 51.65 38.95 10.40
C ASP A 190 50.36 38.81 11.24
N PRO A 191 49.56 39.88 11.48
CA PRO A 191 48.28 39.76 12.18
C PRO A 191 47.26 38.91 11.42
N VAL A 192 47.17 39.07 10.09
CA VAL A 192 46.21 38.33 9.28
C VAL A 192 46.58 36.85 9.20
N VAL A 193 47.84 36.53 8.93
CA VAL A 193 48.32 35.14 8.84
C VAL A 193 48.18 34.41 10.18
N SER A 194 48.48 35.08 11.30
CA SER A 194 48.33 34.48 12.63
C SER A 194 46.87 34.22 12.99
N ASN A 195 45.97 35.16 12.74
CA ASN A 195 44.53 34.98 12.98
C ASN A 195 43.93 33.90 12.09
N VAL A 196 44.23 33.93 10.79
CA VAL A 196 43.76 32.93 9.83
C VAL A 196 44.29 31.54 10.20
N SER A 197 45.58 31.42 10.56
CA SER A 197 46.16 30.16 11.05
C SER A 197 45.47 29.68 12.33
N SER A 198 45.16 30.58 13.27
CA SER A 198 44.45 30.22 14.50
C SER A 198 43.05 29.67 14.22
N ILE A 199 42.30 30.27 13.29
CA ILE A 199 40.98 29.78 12.86
C ILE A 199 41.09 28.34 12.32
N PHE A 200 42.02 28.10 11.40
CA PHE A 200 42.23 26.77 10.82
C PHE A 200 42.76 25.75 11.83
N SER A 201 43.60 26.15 12.78
CA SER A 201 44.04 25.28 13.88
C SER A 201 42.86 24.89 14.76
N ASN A 202 42.03 25.84 15.19
CA ASN A 202 40.85 25.58 16.02
C ASN A 202 39.85 24.65 15.32
N ILE A 203 39.65 24.88 14.02
CA ILE A 203 38.85 24.02 13.17
C ILE A 203 39.43 22.62 13.15
N SER A 204 40.71 22.48 12.82
CA SER A 204 41.41 21.20 12.76
C SER A 204 41.32 20.45 14.07
N ASP A 205 41.50 21.11 15.20
CA ASP A 205 41.37 20.51 16.53
C ASP A 205 39.93 20.07 16.84
N MET A 206 38.91 20.74 16.27
CA MET A 206 37.52 20.32 16.33
C MET A 206 37.21 19.14 15.38
N VAL A 207 37.80 19.07 14.17
CA VAL A 207 37.56 17.96 13.21
C VAL A 207 38.29 16.69 13.66
N ARG A 208 39.53 16.83 14.12
CA ARG A 208 40.50 15.73 14.26
C ARG A 208 39.97 14.52 15.06
N PRO A 209 39.21 14.67 16.16
CA PRO A 209 38.60 13.53 16.86
C PRO A 209 37.66 12.69 15.98
N TYR A 210 37.10 13.27 14.92
CA TYR A 210 36.10 12.68 14.04
C TYR A 210 36.65 12.12 12.72
N LEU A 211 37.97 12.16 12.50
CA LEU A 211 38.59 11.61 11.28
C LEU A 211 39.02 10.14 11.40
N GLY A 212 38.88 9.54 12.60
CA GLY A 212 39.21 8.14 12.83
C GLY A 212 38.22 7.16 12.18
N ASP A 213 38.69 5.94 11.92
CA ASP A 213 37.84 4.86 11.45
C ASP A 213 36.75 4.52 12.48
N VAL A 214 35.52 4.53 12.01
CA VAL A 214 34.35 4.19 12.82
C VAL A 214 34.30 2.68 13.07
N ARG A 215 34.40 2.27 14.34
CA ARG A 215 34.24 0.87 14.76
C ARG A 215 32.83 0.61 15.29
N PRO A 216 32.28 -0.61 15.09
CA PRO A 216 31.01 -0.99 15.70
C PRO A 216 31.04 -0.82 17.23
N ILE A 217 29.99 -0.21 17.77
CA ILE A 217 29.76 -0.15 19.22
C ILE A 217 29.37 -1.55 19.70
N ASP A 218 29.98 -1.98 20.80
CA ASP A 218 29.64 -3.23 21.46
C ASP A 218 28.37 -3.04 22.29
N ILE A 219 27.32 -3.77 21.93
CA ILE A 219 26.03 -3.80 22.65
C ILE A 219 25.93 -5.19 23.27
N PRO A 220 25.80 -5.31 24.60
CA PRO A 220 25.85 -6.61 25.28
C PRO A 220 24.71 -7.52 24.82
N ILE A 221 25.04 -8.76 24.46
CA ILE A 221 24.06 -9.77 24.07
C ILE A 221 23.80 -10.66 25.28
N GLY A 222 22.54 -10.69 25.75
CA GLY A 222 22.13 -11.58 26.83
C GLY A 222 22.24 -13.06 26.44
N GLU A 223 22.30 -13.95 27.41
CA GLU A 223 22.29 -15.39 27.14
C GLU A 223 20.91 -15.85 26.60
N GLY A 224 20.90 -16.82 25.68
CA GLY A 224 19.68 -17.44 25.16
C GLY A 224 18.93 -16.61 24.10
N MET A 225 19.65 -15.83 23.28
CA MET A 225 19.08 -15.09 22.14
C MET A 225 19.00 -15.96 20.88
N SER A 226 18.03 -15.69 20.01
CA SER A 226 17.77 -16.43 18.77
C SER A 226 18.69 -16.01 17.63
N ASP A 227 19.08 -16.97 16.79
CA ASP A 227 19.87 -16.71 15.59
C ASP A 227 19.00 -16.13 14.46
N LEU A 228 19.30 -14.92 14.03
CA LEU A 228 18.58 -14.21 12.97
C LEU A 228 18.74 -14.88 11.60
N ARG A 229 19.79 -15.68 11.37
CA ARG A 229 20.02 -16.39 10.10
C ARG A 229 19.04 -17.54 9.88
N GLU A 230 18.40 -18.00 10.96
CA GLU A 230 17.32 -18.99 10.95
C GLU A 230 15.93 -18.32 10.91
N SER A 231 15.85 -16.99 10.99
CA SER A 231 14.58 -16.27 10.99
C SER A 231 13.97 -16.17 9.60
N VAL A 232 12.82 -16.82 9.42
CA VAL A 232 12.02 -16.79 8.19
C VAL A 232 11.57 -15.36 7.84
N LEU A 233 11.27 -14.52 8.83
CA LEU A 233 10.87 -13.13 8.62
C LEU A 233 12.03 -12.30 8.05
N ILE A 234 13.24 -12.45 8.62
CA ILE A 234 14.43 -11.72 8.14
C ILE A 234 14.81 -12.18 6.73
N ASP A 235 14.74 -13.48 6.45
CA ASP A 235 15.02 -14.02 5.11
C ASP A 235 14.02 -13.52 4.06
N THR A 236 12.73 -13.41 4.44
CA THR A 236 11.69 -12.85 3.58
C THR A 236 11.91 -11.36 3.34
N LEU A 237 12.24 -10.57 4.38
CA LEU A 237 12.58 -9.16 4.23
C LEU A 237 13.81 -8.97 3.36
N ARG A 238 14.82 -9.82 3.51
CA ARG A 238 16.02 -9.84 2.66
C ARG A 238 15.65 -10.12 1.21
N TYR A 239 14.81 -11.12 0.93
CA TYR A 239 14.35 -11.41 -0.43
C TYR A 239 13.60 -10.21 -1.04
N VAL A 240 12.64 -9.66 -0.30
CA VAL A 240 11.79 -8.55 -0.78
C VAL A 240 12.58 -7.27 -0.99
N LEU A 241 13.46 -6.93 -0.06
CA LEU A 241 14.16 -5.64 -0.07
C LEU A 241 15.51 -5.70 -0.78
N SER A 242 16.13 -6.87 -0.94
CA SER A 242 17.42 -7.04 -1.65
C SER A 242 17.26 -7.76 -2.99
N ASN A 243 16.73 -8.99 -2.99
CA ASN A 243 16.75 -9.82 -4.19
C ASN A 243 15.79 -9.31 -5.27
N LEU A 244 14.58 -8.88 -4.88
CA LEU A 244 13.62 -8.29 -5.81
C LEU A 244 14.06 -6.92 -6.34
N THR A 245 14.78 -6.14 -5.52
CA THR A 245 15.14 -4.74 -5.82
C THR A 245 16.47 -4.59 -6.56
N GLN A 246 17.33 -5.61 -6.55
CA GLN A 246 18.63 -5.59 -7.25
C GLN A 246 18.62 -6.23 -8.64
N GLY A 247 17.75 -7.20 -8.91
CA GLY A 247 17.74 -7.94 -10.18
C GLY A 247 17.32 -7.09 -11.38
N ASP A 248 17.47 -7.58 -12.61
CA ASP A 248 17.00 -6.89 -13.84
C ASP A 248 15.46 -6.86 -13.99
N GLY A 249 14.73 -7.19 -12.92
CA GLY A 249 13.27 -7.30 -12.91
C GLY A 249 12.57 -5.95 -12.75
N GLU A 250 11.24 -5.97 -12.86
CA GLU A 250 10.41 -4.76 -12.81
C GLU A 250 10.40 -4.08 -11.42
N PHE A 251 10.79 -4.80 -10.36
CA PHE A 251 10.93 -4.30 -8.99
C PHE A 251 12.29 -3.65 -8.69
N ASN A 252 13.21 -3.60 -9.67
CA ASN A 252 14.51 -2.97 -9.48
C ASN A 252 14.36 -1.50 -9.03
N ILE A 253 15.14 -1.04 -8.06
CA ILE A 253 15.07 0.36 -7.57
C ILE A 253 15.22 1.36 -8.72
N ASN A 254 16.18 1.13 -9.62
CA ASN A 254 16.39 1.99 -10.79
C ASN A 254 15.21 1.91 -11.76
N SER A 255 14.60 0.73 -11.95
CA SER A 255 13.40 0.57 -12.78
C SER A 255 12.19 1.32 -12.19
N LEU A 256 12.00 1.24 -10.87
CA LEU A 256 10.95 1.96 -10.15
C LEU A 256 11.17 3.47 -10.22
N VAL A 257 12.39 3.94 -9.98
CA VAL A 257 12.73 5.37 -10.11
C VAL A 257 12.52 5.84 -11.55
N ASN A 258 12.98 5.09 -12.54
CA ASN A 258 12.72 5.41 -13.95
C ASN A 258 11.22 5.47 -14.24
N ARG A 259 10.41 4.56 -13.70
CA ARG A 259 8.95 4.61 -13.84
C ARG A 259 8.35 5.87 -13.20
N PHE A 260 8.79 6.25 -12.01
CA PHE A 260 8.30 7.44 -11.30
C PHE A 260 8.80 8.77 -11.88
N THR A 261 9.85 8.73 -12.69
CA THR A 261 10.50 9.92 -13.29
C THR A 261 10.40 9.95 -14.82
N ASN A 262 9.57 9.08 -15.42
CA ASN A 262 9.42 8.95 -16.87
C ASN A 262 10.77 8.73 -17.61
N ASN A 263 11.61 7.86 -17.06
CA ASN A 263 12.96 7.47 -17.52
C ASN A 263 14.04 8.55 -17.44
N THR A 264 13.81 9.63 -16.70
CA THR A 264 14.82 10.69 -16.51
C THR A 264 15.75 10.41 -15.33
N GLY A 265 15.23 9.79 -14.26
CA GLY A 265 15.94 9.69 -12.98
C GLY A 265 15.95 11.00 -12.18
N GLU A 266 15.11 11.97 -12.56
CA GLU A 266 15.06 13.32 -11.99
C GLU A 266 13.68 13.63 -11.39
N PHE A 267 13.67 14.24 -10.20
CA PHE A 267 12.47 14.84 -9.61
C PHE A 267 12.65 16.36 -9.52
N ASN A 268 11.81 17.06 -10.27
CA ASN A 268 11.71 18.52 -10.23
C ASN A 268 10.59 18.97 -9.30
N LEU A 269 10.66 20.23 -8.86
CA LEU A 269 9.66 20.83 -7.97
C LEU A 269 8.26 20.75 -8.56
N GLU A 270 8.09 21.06 -9.85
CA GLU A 270 6.80 20.96 -10.55
C GLU A 270 6.23 19.54 -10.48
N THR A 271 7.07 18.54 -10.70
CA THR A 271 6.70 17.12 -10.62
C THR A 271 6.27 16.74 -9.21
N LEU A 272 7.01 17.18 -8.18
CA LEU A 272 6.68 16.93 -6.77
C LEU A 272 5.38 17.63 -6.35
N LEU A 273 5.20 18.90 -6.73
CA LEU A 273 3.98 19.67 -6.44
C LEU A 273 2.75 19.01 -7.10
N ASN A 274 2.88 18.56 -8.35
CA ASN A 274 1.82 17.82 -9.05
C ASN A 274 1.50 16.48 -8.37
N TYR A 275 2.48 15.73 -7.87
CA TYR A 275 2.23 14.47 -7.16
C TYR A 275 1.50 14.66 -5.84
N PHE A 276 1.85 15.71 -5.08
CA PHE A 276 1.22 16.00 -3.78
C PHE A 276 0.01 16.93 -3.87
N ASN A 277 -0.38 17.34 -5.09
CA ASN A 277 -1.48 18.27 -5.36
C ASN A 277 -1.34 19.59 -4.56
N LEU A 278 -0.10 20.06 -4.43
CA LEU A 278 0.27 21.29 -3.74
C LEU A 278 0.38 22.41 -4.78
N THR A 279 -0.40 23.48 -4.62
CA THR A 279 -0.39 24.63 -5.53
C THR A 279 0.57 25.73 -5.12
N ASP A 280 0.98 25.74 -3.85
CA ASP A 280 1.74 26.83 -3.26
C ASP A 280 3.22 26.43 -3.07
N PRO A 281 4.17 27.33 -3.37
CA PRO A 281 5.59 27.12 -3.07
C PRO A 281 5.81 26.99 -1.55
N ILE A 282 6.83 26.22 -1.18
CA ILE A 282 7.18 25.98 0.23
C ILE A 282 7.83 27.24 0.80
N ASP A 283 7.11 27.89 1.70
CA ASP A 283 7.56 29.06 2.45
C ASP A 283 7.94 28.64 3.88
N ILE A 284 9.17 28.95 4.30
CA ILE A 284 9.69 28.66 5.64
C ILE A 284 10.04 29.98 6.31
N ASN A 285 9.45 30.24 7.47
CA ASN A 285 9.76 31.42 8.26
C ASN A 285 10.50 31.01 9.54
N ILE A 286 11.79 31.35 9.61
CA ILE A 286 12.66 31.00 10.73
C ILE A 286 12.86 32.25 11.57
N SER A 287 12.36 32.23 12.81
CA SER A 287 12.74 33.24 13.80
C SER A 287 14.14 32.93 14.32
N LEU A 288 15.01 33.93 14.33
CA LEU A 288 16.37 33.85 14.86
C LEU A 288 16.44 34.73 16.12
N PRO A 289 16.10 34.19 17.31
CA PRO A 289 15.95 34.98 18.53
C PRO A 289 17.25 35.65 18.99
N PHE A 290 18.38 35.13 18.52
CA PHE A 290 19.72 35.63 18.85
C PHE A 290 20.13 36.87 18.04
N LEU A 291 19.37 37.22 16.99
CA LEU A 291 19.62 38.38 16.11
C LEU A 291 18.42 39.35 16.06
N ASN A 292 17.38 39.15 16.89
CA ASN A 292 16.09 39.85 16.78
C ASN A 292 15.58 39.92 15.33
N SER A 293 15.76 38.84 14.56
CA SER A 293 15.47 38.82 13.12
C SER A 293 14.58 37.66 12.72
N SER A 294 13.93 37.82 11.56
CA SER A 294 13.23 36.76 10.87
C SER A 294 13.85 36.52 9.50
N LEU A 295 14.11 35.26 9.20
CA LEU A 295 14.53 34.79 7.90
C LEU A 295 13.33 34.14 7.22
N TYR A 296 12.81 34.79 6.19
CA TYR A 296 11.80 34.23 5.31
C TYR A 296 12.50 33.57 4.12
N LEU A 297 12.29 32.28 3.94
CA LEU A 297 12.80 31.48 2.82
C LEU A 297 11.62 31.04 1.97
N LYS A 298 11.72 31.25 0.66
CA LYS A 298 10.75 30.77 -0.32
C LYS A 298 11.46 29.90 -1.35
N LEU A 299 11.06 28.64 -1.44
CA LEU A 299 11.58 27.71 -2.43
C LEU A 299 11.07 28.09 -3.82
N LEU A 300 11.98 28.29 -4.77
CA LEU A 300 11.65 28.65 -6.16
C LEU A 300 11.77 27.45 -7.10
N ASP A 301 12.84 26.67 -6.95
CA ASP A 301 13.06 25.45 -7.72
C ASP A 301 13.82 24.43 -6.87
N LEU A 302 13.61 23.16 -7.19
CA LEU A 302 14.26 22.01 -6.58
C LEU A 302 14.39 20.94 -7.65
N ASN A 303 15.61 20.54 -7.97
CA ASN A 303 15.89 19.42 -8.84
C ASN A 303 16.79 18.42 -8.10
N ILE A 304 16.31 17.17 -8.03
CA ILE A 304 17.06 16.03 -7.49
C ILE A 304 17.26 15.04 -8.63
N SER A 305 18.51 14.79 -9.02
CA SER A 305 18.84 13.88 -10.12
C SER A 305 19.91 12.84 -9.73
N GLY A 306 20.03 11.80 -10.56
CA GLY A 306 20.91 10.65 -10.32
C GLY A 306 20.28 9.55 -9.47
N LEU A 307 18.99 9.64 -9.15
CA LEU A 307 18.29 8.65 -8.30
C LEU A 307 18.09 7.27 -8.97
N ASN A 308 18.48 7.10 -10.22
CA ASN A 308 18.39 5.84 -10.98
C ASN A 308 19.76 5.16 -11.17
N SER A 309 20.76 5.51 -10.35
CA SER A 309 22.10 4.89 -10.35
C SER A 309 22.40 4.11 -9.06
N TRP A 310 21.41 3.43 -8.49
CA TRP A 310 21.61 2.58 -7.32
C TRP A 310 22.37 1.30 -7.72
N LYS A 311 23.37 0.94 -6.92
CA LYS A 311 24.16 -0.29 -7.05
C LYS A 311 24.34 -0.95 -5.68
N ASN A 312 24.59 -2.26 -5.70
CA ASN A 312 24.95 -3.06 -4.53
C ASN A 312 24.07 -2.77 -3.29
N SER A 313 22.74 -2.79 -3.48
CA SER A 313 21.76 -2.39 -2.47
C SER A 313 21.21 -3.58 -1.70
N THR A 314 21.95 -4.07 -0.70
CA THR A 314 21.48 -5.16 0.16
C THR A 314 20.88 -4.60 1.44
N PHE A 315 19.70 -5.09 1.80
CA PHE A 315 18.97 -4.72 3.00
C PHE A 315 18.62 -5.98 3.80
N PHE A 316 18.75 -5.87 5.11
CA PHE A 316 18.45 -6.95 6.05
C PHE A 316 19.28 -8.24 5.86
N ASP A 317 20.55 -8.15 5.45
CA ASP A 317 21.43 -9.32 5.30
C ASP A 317 22.05 -9.75 6.64
N PRO A 318 21.73 -10.94 7.19
CA PRO A 318 22.24 -11.35 8.49
C PRO A 318 23.69 -11.87 8.38
N ILE A 319 24.66 -11.01 8.71
CA ILE A 319 26.10 -11.33 8.66
C ILE A 319 26.59 -12.16 9.85
N SER A 320 25.84 -12.16 10.95
CA SER A 320 26.09 -13.00 12.13
C SER A 320 24.77 -13.42 12.78
N ALA A 321 24.83 -14.16 13.89
CA ALA A 321 23.63 -14.61 14.59
C ALA A 321 22.73 -13.46 15.07
N TYR A 322 23.28 -12.26 15.30
CA TYR A 322 22.53 -11.15 15.90
C TYR A 322 22.68 -9.83 15.14
N VAL A 323 23.59 -9.76 14.17
CA VAL A 323 23.88 -8.52 13.43
C VAL A 323 23.41 -8.64 11.99
N ILE A 324 22.66 -7.63 11.58
CA ILE A 324 22.12 -7.43 10.25
C ILE A 324 22.88 -6.28 9.57
N ASP A 325 23.31 -6.52 8.34
CA ASP A 325 23.90 -5.53 7.44
C ASP A 325 22.84 -4.99 6.48
N SER A 326 22.83 -3.68 6.31
CA SER A 326 22.08 -3.01 5.25
C SER A 326 22.97 -1.95 4.64
N HIS A 327 23.32 -2.12 3.38
CA HIS A 327 24.16 -1.19 2.65
C HIS A 327 23.68 -0.95 1.24
N THR A 328 23.97 0.24 0.74
CA THR A 328 23.57 0.68 -0.58
C THR A 328 24.56 1.72 -1.10
N THR A 329 24.75 1.74 -2.41
CA THR A 329 25.59 2.73 -3.09
C THR A 329 24.76 3.44 -4.15
N LEU A 330 24.85 4.77 -4.17
CA LEU A 330 24.32 5.60 -5.23
C LEU A 330 25.50 6.26 -5.96
N ASP A 331 25.67 5.98 -7.25
CA ASP A 331 26.85 6.46 -8.00
C ASP A 331 26.91 7.99 -8.09
N HIS A 332 25.79 8.61 -8.45
CA HIS A 332 25.68 10.05 -8.65
C HIS A 332 24.44 10.59 -7.94
N PHE A 333 24.60 11.65 -7.18
CA PHE A 333 23.50 12.37 -6.56
C PHE A 333 23.71 13.86 -6.76
N ILE A 334 22.79 14.48 -7.47
CA ILE A 334 22.82 15.92 -7.75
C ILE A 334 21.60 16.53 -7.10
N PHE A 335 21.84 17.58 -6.33
CA PHE A 335 20.82 18.33 -5.63
C PHE A 335 21.02 19.81 -5.92
N ASN A 336 20.09 20.38 -6.69
CA ASN A 336 20.08 21.78 -7.05
C ASN A 336 18.85 22.42 -6.42
N ILE A 337 19.06 23.46 -5.64
CA ILE A 337 17.98 24.19 -4.97
C ILE A 337 18.10 25.67 -5.25
N SER A 338 17.00 26.27 -5.69
CA SER A 338 16.89 27.72 -5.87
C SER A 338 15.89 28.25 -4.87
N PHE A 339 16.29 29.25 -4.09
CA PHE A 339 15.41 29.87 -3.11
C PHE A 339 15.58 31.39 -3.08
N PHE A 340 14.47 32.05 -2.83
CA PHE A 340 14.40 33.44 -2.44
C PHE A 340 14.54 33.52 -0.93
N TYR A 341 15.34 34.46 -0.44
CA TYR A 341 15.35 34.76 0.99
C TYR A 341 15.17 36.25 1.24
N ASN A 342 14.39 36.54 2.28
CA ASN A 342 14.23 37.87 2.82
C ASN A 342 14.62 37.83 4.29
N PHE A 343 15.70 38.51 4.62
CA PHE A 343 16.17 38.67 5.98
C PHE A 343 15.80 40.06 6.47
N SER A 344 14.99 40.14 7.52
CA SER A 344 14.63 41.40 8.15
C SER A 344 15.37 41.54 9.47
N LEU A 345 16.22 42.57 9.58
CA LEU A 345 16.77 42.99 10.86
C LEU A 345 15.81 44.00 11.50
N SER A 346 15.30 43.65 12.68
CA SER A 346 14.66 44.61 13.59
C SER A 346 15.64 44.93 14.72
N ASP A 347 15.81 46.24 15.00
CA ASP A 347 16.68 46.83 16.06
C ASP A 347 18.14 47.17 15.69
N PHE A 348 18.40 47.90 14.60
CA PHE A 348 19.65 48.68 14.49
C PHE A 348 19.40 50.16 14.78
N GLN A 349 19.94 50.68 15.89
CA GLN A 349 19.75 52.05 16.39
C GLN A 349 20.33 53.19 15.51
N TYR A 350 20.82 52.88 14.30
CA TYR A 350 21.42 53.87 13.38
C TYR A 350 20.99 53.71 11.91
N ALA A 351 19.95 52.93 11.62
CA ALA A 351 19.34 52.90 10.28
C ALA A 351 17.97 53.59 10.33
N GLU A 352 17.75 54.61 9.49
CA GLU A 352 16.48 55.33 9.40
C GLU A 352 15.32 54.47 8.86
N ASP A 353 15.60 53.27 8.34
CA ASP A 353 14.62 52.31 7.83
C ASP A 353 14.96 50.86 8.23
N ASN A 354 13.92 50.01 8.35
CA ASN A 354 14.08 48.56 8.49
C ASN A 354 14.89 48.02 7.29
N LEU A 355 16.09 47.48 7.55
CA LEU A 355 16.92 46.90 6.49
C LEU A 355 16.39 45.51 6.13
N TYR A 356 15.78 45.40 4.95
CA TYR A 356 15.38 44.13 4.35
C TYR A 356 16.44 43.70 3.33
N LEU A 357 17.14 42.61 3.61
CA LEU A 357 18.06 42.01 2.65
C LEU A 357 17.29 40.94 1.88
N THR A 358 16.98 41.25 0.62
CA THR A 358 16.15 40.42 -0.25
C THR A 358 16.98 39.95 -1.44
N GLU A 359 17.23 38.65 -1.52
CA GLU A 359 18.20 38.07 -2.46
C GLU A 359 17.73 36.70 -2.96
N TYR A 360 18.28 36.31 -4.12
CA TYR A 360 18.05 35.00 -4.74
C TYR A 360 19.33 34.18 -4.67
N ALA A 361 19.23 32.94 -4.20
CA ALA A 361 20.35 32.03 -4.08
C ALA A 361 20.04 30.67 -4.69
N ASP A 362 20.99 30.17 -5.47
CA ASP A 362 21.04 28.80 -5.97
C ASP A 362 22.17 28.06 -5.25
N ILE A 363 21.89 26.86 -4.77
CA ILE A 363 22.87 25.95 -4.20
C ILE A 363 22.88 24.69 -5.06
N ASP A 364 24.03 24.43 -5.69
CA ASP A 364 24.26 23.26 -6.51
C ASP A 364 25.21 22.31 -5.77
N ILE A 365 24.78 21.08 -5.54
CA ILE A 365 25.56 20.05 -4.86
C ILE A 365 25.64 18.81 -5.76
N SER A 366 26.85 18.37 -6.09
CA SER A 366 27.10 17.11 -6.78
C SER A 366 27.93 16.20 -5.91
N LEU A 367 27.38 15.04 -5.60
CA LEU A 367 28.03 13.97 -4.84
C LEU A 367 28.24 12.76 -5.76
N HIS A 368 29.35 12.06 -5.58
CA HIS A 368 29.58 10.73 -6.16
C HIS A 368 29.88 9.69 -5.09
N ASP A 369 29.67 8.44 -5.48
CA ASP A 369 29.93 7.24 -4.70
C ASP A 369 29.36 7.35 -3.27
N LEU A 370 28.08 7.75 -3.19
CA LEU A 370 27.37 7.86 -1.92
C LEU A 370 27.09 6.44 -1.41
N PHE A 371 27.97 5.96 -0.55
CA PHE A 371 27.87 4.68 0.13
C PHE A 371 27.28 4.87 1.52
N PHE A 372 26.17 4.20 1.78
CA PHE A 372 25.53 4.15 3.09
C PHE A 372 25.54 2.71 3.61
N LYS A 373 25.93 2.52 4.88
CA LYS A 373 25.92 1.23 5.56
C LYS A 373 25.45 1.37 7.00
N VAL A 374 24.53 0.52 7.41
CA VAL A 374 24.02 0.39 8.78
C VAL A 374 24.20 -1.05 9.23
N LEU A 375 24.84 -1.23 10.38
CA LEU A 375 24.86 -2.49 11.11
C LEU A 375 23.90 -2.37 12.30
N ALA A 376 22.86 -3.19 12.30
CA ALA A 376 21.90 -3.27 13.39
C ALA A 376 22.06 -4.61 14.13
N GLN A 377 22.18 -4.56 15.44
CA GLN A 377 22.10 -5.74 16.29
C GLN A 377 20.67 -5.90 16.82
N ILE A 378 20.11 -7.09 16.65
CA ILE A 378 18.77 -7.43 17.12
C ILE A 378 18.88 -8.60 18.09
N ALA A 379 18.51 -8.37 19.35
CA ALA A 379 18.49 -9.39 20.38
C ALA A 379 17.05 -9.79 20.69
N HIS A 380 16.66 -10.99 20.25
CA HIS A 380 15.36 -11.59 20.51
C HIS A 380 15.55 -12.86 21.32
N LYS A 381 14.77 -13.06 22.38
CA LYS A 381 14.93 -14.23 23.27
C LYS A 381 14.32 -15.48 22.64
N VAL A 382 15.05 -16.60 22.65
CA VAL A 382 14.54 -17.87 22.12
C VAL A 382 13.25 -18.27 22.84
N GLY A 383 12.21 -18.58 22.07
CA GLY A 383 10.92 -19.04 22.58
C GLY A 383 9.96 -17.95 23.07
N TYR A 384 10.39 -16.68 23.12
CA TYR A 384 9.50 -15.56 23.44
C TYR A 384 8.61 -15.23 22.23
N GLY A 385 7.36 -14.85 22.46
CA GLY A 385 6.38 -14.60 21.39
C GLY A 385 5.72 -15.86 20.78
N ILE A 386 6.17 -17.07 21.10
CA ILE A 386 5.53 -18.31 20.60
C ILE A 386 4.06 -18.39 21.05
N ASN A 387 3.79 -18.05 22.31
CA ASN A 387 2.45 -18.11 22.91
C ASN A 387 1.57 -16.89 22.61
N PHE A 388 2.07 -15.89 21.85
CA PHE A 388 1.26 -14.74 21.47
C PHE A 388 0.03 -15.20 20.69
N THR A 389 -1.11 -14.63 21.04
CA THR A 389 -2.36 -14.82 20.30
C THR A 389 -2.32 -14.14 18.94
N ASP A 390 -3.35 -14.34 18.12
CA ASP A 390 -3.43 -13.72 16.80
C ASP A 390 -3.42 -12.17 16.89
N PRO A 391 -4.21 -11.52 17.78
CA PRO A 391 -4.13 -10.08 18.02
C PRO A 391 -2.77 -9.60 18.53
N ASP A 392 -2.13 -10.37 19.41
CA ASP A 392 -0.82 -9.98 19.98
C ASP A 392 0.26 -9.92 18.88
N CYS A 393 0.15 -10.76 17.84
CA CYS A 393 1.12 -10.80 16.73
C CYS A 393 1.06 -9.59 15.80
N ILE A 394 0.01 -8.78 15.87
CA ILE A 394 -0.16 -7.54 15.09
C ILE A 394 -0.16 -6.29 15.96
N ASN A 395 -0.22 -6.45 17.28
CA ASN A 395 -0.17 -5.34 18.21
C ASN A 395 1.26 -4.75 18.25
N GLU A 396 1.36 -3.44 18.05
CA GLU A 396 2.63 -2.71 18.01
C GLU A 396 3.46 -2.89 19.30
N ASP A 397 2.82 -2.81 20.48
CA ASP A 397 3.50 -2.94 21.76
C ASP A 397 3.98 -4.37 22.01
N CYS A 398 3.20 -5.37 21.58
CA CYS A 398 3.62 -6.77 21.63
C CYS A 398 4.79 -7.06 20.68
N LEU A 399 4.76 -6.54 19.44
CA LEU A 399 5.88 -6.67 18.50
C LEU A 399 7.15 -5.99 19.02
N LYS A 400 7.04 -4.81 19.63
CA LYS A 400 8.17 -4.15 20.29
C LYS A 400 8.71 -5.00 21.44
N SER A 401 7.85 -5.62 22.25
CA SER A 401 8.26 -6.45 23.40
C SER A 401 9.10 -7.68 23.01
N LEU A 402 9.07 -8.11 21.74
CA LEU A 402 9.90 -9.20 21.24
C LEU A 402 11.40 -8.89 21.33
N PHE A 403 11.78 -7.61 21.24
CA PHE A 403 13.17 -7.19 21.20
C PHE A 403 13.67 -6.79 22.60
N SER A 404 14.85 -7.29 22.98
CA SER A 404 15.50 -6.91 24.23
C SER A 404 16.01 -5.48 24.15
N ALA A 405 15.59 -4.64 25.11
CA ALA A 405 15.98 -3.23 25.18
C ALA A 405 17.48 -3.00 25.41
N ASP A 406 18.16 -3.95 26.06
CA ASP A 406 19.59 -3.83 26.40
C ASP A 406 20.50 -4.49 25.32
N GLY A 407 19.94 -5.34 24.46
CA GLY A 407 20.69 -6.07 23.42
C GLY A 407 20.41 -5.65 21.97
N THR A 408 19.40 -4.80 21.74
CA THR A 408 18.96 -4.35 20.41
C THR A 408 19.34 -2.90 20.18
N GLY A 409 19.97 -2.61 19.05
CA GLY A 409 20.34 -1.25 18.66
C GLY A 409 21.21 -1.22 17.42
N ILE A 410 21.60 -0.03 17.00
CA ILE A 410 22.49 0.18 15.86
C ILE A 410 23.93 0.19 16.39
N THR A 411 24.79 -0.65 15.81
CA THR A 411 26.19 -0.76 16.22
C THR A 411 27.10 0.12 15.35
N GLN A 412 26.75 0.31 14.08
CA GLN A 412 27.54 1.13 13.16
C GLN A 412 26.66 1.84 12.13
N MET A 413 26.99 3.10 11.84
CA MET A 413 26.49 3.86 10.70
C MET A 413 27.69 4.43 9.96
N LYS A 414 27.87 4.06 8.70
CA LYS A 414 28.96 4.53 7.85
C LYS A 414 28.37 5.20 6.62
N VAL A 415 28.74 6.46 6.41
CA VAL A 415 28.47 7.24 5.21
C VAL A 415 29.81 7.59 4.59
N ASN A 416 30.07 7.08 3.40
CA ASN A 416 31.20 7.54 2.61
C ASN A 416 30.68 8.23 1.36
N THR A 417 31.20 9.40 1.05
CA THR A 417 30.82 10.15 -0.15
C THR A 417 31.92 11.15 -0.44
N PHE A 418 31.96 11.60 -1.69
CA PHE A 418 32.87 12.61 -2.13
C PHE A 418 32.08 13.73 -2.79
N VAL A 419 32.39 14.96 -2.41
CA VAL A 419 31.81 16.16 -3.01
C VAL A 419 32.62 16.48 -4.27
N ASP A 420 32.02 16.37 -5.45
CA ASP A 420 32.65 16.80 -6.71
C ASP A 420 32.54 18.30 -6.90
N TYR A 421 31.35 18.82 -6.63
CA TYR A 421 31.01 20.21 -6.90
C TYR A 421 30.07 20.72 -5.82
N PHE A 422 30.38 21.92 -5.32
CA PHE A 422 29.50 22.69 -4.47
C PHE A 422 29.64 24.14 -4.91
N ALA A 423 28.55 24.77 -5.32
CA ALA A 423 28.53 26.19 -5.66
C ALA A 423 27.34 26.88 -5.02
N VAL A 424 27.54 28.17 -4.73
CA VAL A 424 26.49 29.05 -4.24
C VAL A 424 26.44 30.22 -5.23
N ASN A 425 25.42 30.23 -6.06
CA ASN A 425 25.26 31.23 -7.11
C ASN A 425 24.17 32.22 -6.71
N ALA A 426 24.46 33.52 -6.75
CA ALA A 426 23.43 34.55 -6.66
C ALA A 426 22.92 34.86 -8.07
N THR A 427 21.62 34.71 -8.30
CA THR A 427 20.99 34.88 -9.62
C THR A 427 20.48 36.29 -9.89
N LYS A 428 20.06 37.02 -8.85
CA LYS A 428 19.57 38.41 -8.93
C LYS A 428 19.81 39.14 -7.62
N GLY A 429 20.57 40.23 -7.66
CA GLY A 429 20.87 41.04 -6.49
C GLY A 429 22.21 41.77 -6.58
N GLY A 430 22.44 42.68 -5.63
CA GLY A 430 23.52 43.68 -5.64
C GLY A 430 24.89 43.17 -5.21
N ILE A 431 25.06 41.86 -5.04
CA ILE A 431 26.38 41.27 -4.78
C ILE A 431 27.21 41.45 -6.05
N GLU A 432 28.25 42.28 -5.96
CA GLU A 432 29.16 42.55 -7.07
C GLU A 432 29.71 41.25 -7.66
N GLU A 433 29.75 41.17 -8.99
CA GLU A 433 30.24 40.01 -9.75
C GLU A 433 31.59 39.49 -9.22
N ASN A 434 32.45 40.41 -8.79
CA ASN A 434 33.77 40.13 -8.22
C ASN A 434 33.68 39.36 -6.88
N PHE A 435 32.75 39.73 -6.01
CA PHE A 435 32.57 39.07 -4.71
C PHE A 435 32.03 37.64 -4.86
N ARG A 436 31.17 37.42 -5.85
CA ARG A 436 30.70 36.07 -6.22
C ARG A 436 31.83 35.20 -6.72
N GLU A 437 32.68 35.72 -7.60
CA GLU A 437 33.86 35.00 -8.10
C GLU A 437 34.81 34.63 -6.95
N PHE A 438 35.02 35.57 -6.01
CA PHE A 438 35.79 35.35 -4.80
C PHE A 438 35.24 34.18 -3.94
N ILE A 439 33.94 34.18 -3.64
CA ILE A 439 33.29 33.11 -2.85
C ILE A 439 33.41 31.78 -3.58
N ASN A 440 33.11 31.74 -4.87
CA ASN A 440 33.12 30.50 -5.65
C ASN A 440 34.52 29.89 -5.72
N ASN A 441 35.57 30.70 -5.89
CA ASN A 441 36.94 30.21 -5.90
C ASN A 441 37.40 29.74 -4.51
N ALA A 442 37.01 30.44 -3.44
CA ALA A 442 37.28 29.99 -2.07
C ALA A 442 36.58 28.66 -1.76
N VAL A 443 35.30 28.54 -2.12
CA VAL A 443 34.52 27.31 -1.96
C VAL A 443 35.15 26.14 -2.73
N LYS A 444 35.51 26.34 -4.00
CA LYS A 444 36.21 25.32 -4.80
C LYS A 444 37.53 24.88 -4.17
N PHE A 445 38.31 25.84 -3.65
CA PHE A 445 39.54 25.56 -2.91
C PHE A 445 39.27 24.69 -1.67
N PHE A 446 38.22 25.01 -0.89
CA PHE A 446 37.86 24.22 0.29
C PHE A 446 37.36 22.82 -0.06
N VAL A 447 36.46 22.69 -1.04
CA VAL A 447 35.96 21.39 -1.50
C VAL A 447 37.12 20.51 -1.96
N HIS A 448 38.09 21.07 -2.69
CA HIS A 448 39.27 20.34 -3.14
C HIS A 448 40.13 19.82 -1.97
N ASN A 449 40.47 20.69 -1.02
CA ASN A 449 41.34 20.32 0.10
C ASN A 449 40.69 19.35 1.09
N TYR A 450 39.38 19.43 1.30
CA TYR A 450 38.65 18.60 2.26
C TYR A 450 37.87 17.43 1.61
N ARG A 451 37.99 17.21 0.30
CA ARG A 451 37.24 16.18 -0.46
C ARG A 451 37.27 14.82 0.24
N ASN A 452 38.47 14.36 0.60
CA ASN A 452 38.72 13.04 1.18
C ASN A 452 38.35 12.94 2.68
N LEU A 453 38.06 14.07 3.34
CA LEU A 453 37.77 14.13 4.78
C LEU A 453 36.26 14.15 5.07
N SER A 454 35.44 14.46 4.07
CA SER A 454 33.99 14.58 4.21
C SER A 454 33.32 13.27 4.66
N GLY A 455 33.62 12.13 4.01
CA GLY A 455 33.10 10.81 4.38
C GLY A 455 33.45 10.37 5.82
N PRO A 456 34.76 10.29 6.19
CA PRO A 456 35.17 9.93 7.55
C PRO A 456 34.54 10.82 8.62
N PHE A 457 34.51 12.14 8.39
CA PHE A 457 33.89 13.11 9.30
C PHE A 457 32.40 12.83 9.51
N ILE A 458 31.61 12.69 8.42
CA ILE A 458 30.16 12.44 8.52
C ILE A 458 29.91 11.11 9.24
N SER A 459 30.65 10.06 8.88
CA SER A 459 30.54 8.75 9.53
C SER A 459 30.77 8.86 11.04
N SER A 460 31.81 9.58 11.47
CA SER A 460 32.13 9.69 12.89
C SER A 460 31.15 10.57 13.68
N VAL A 461 30.63 11.63 13.07
CA VAL A 461 29.54 12.44 13.66
C VAL A 461 28.28 11.60 13.84
N LEU A 462 27.89 10.82 12.82
CA LEU A 462 26.76 9.89 12.90
C LEU A 462 26.99 8.81 13.96
N GLN A 463 28.20 8.25 14.05
CA GLN A 463 28.52 7.28 15.08
C GLN A 463 28.43 7.87 16.50
N THR A 464 28.96 9.08 16.70
CA THR A 464 29.10 9.68 18.04
C THR A 464 27.77 10.22 18.56
N TYR A 465 27.04 10.93 17.71
CA TYR A 465 25.80 11.61 18.11
C TYR A 465 24.56 10.89 17.58
N GLY A 466 24.56 10.48 16.31
CA GLY A 466 23.42 9.86 15.65
C GLY A 466 23.03 8.52 16.30
N ILE A 467 23.96 7.58 16.38
CA ILE A 467 23.69 6.26 16.97
C ILE A 467 23.30 6.37 18.44
N LYS A 468 23.96 7.25 19.20
CA LYS A 468 23.61 7.45 20.62
C LYS A 468 22.17 7.96 20.76
N ALA A 469 21.74 8.91 19.94
CA ALA A 469 20.37 9.42 19.95
C ALA A 469 19.36 8.33 19.53
N VAL A 470 19.65 7.61 18.44
CA VAL A 470 18.76 6.55 17.93
C VAL A 470 18.68 5.38 18.90
N ASN A 471 19.79 4.90 19.46
CA ASN A 471 19.80 3.82 20.44
C ASN A 471 19.08 4.22 21.73
N ASN A 472 19.24 5.46 22.22
CA ASN A 472 18.46 5.94 23.36
C ASN A 472 16.94 5.90 23.06
N MET A 473 16.53 6.28 21.84
CA MET A 473 15.13 6.21 21.42
C MET A 473 14.64 4.75 21.34
N ILE A 474 15.41 3.86 20.73
CA ILE A 474 15.12 2.42 20.66
C ILE A 474 14.98 1.83 22.07
N THR A 475 15.97 1.99 22.93
CA THR A 475 15.95 1.46 24.29
C THR A 475 14.79 2.00 25.11
N THR A 476 14.43 3.28 24.95
CA THR A 476 13.27 3.87 25.65
C THR A 476 11.95 3.27 25.18
N GLN A 477 11.77 3.11 23.86
CA GLN A 477 10.56 2.50 23.29
C GLN A 477 10.44 1.02 23.69
N LEU A 478 11.54 0.27 23.67
CA LEU A 478 11.56 -1.15 24.05
C LEU A 478 11.33 -1.35 25.56
N LYS A 479 11.83 -0.46 26.44
CA LYS A 479 11.57 -0.55 27.89
C LYS A 479 10.12 -0.28 28.27
N ASN A 480 9.42 0.55 27.50
CA ASN A 480 8.03 0.90 27.73
C ASN A 480 7.04 -0.10 27.11
N ALA A 481 7.52 -0.96 26.19
CA ALA A 481 6.68 -1.93 25.51
C ALA A 481 6.36 -3.13 26.40
N THR A 482 5.11 -3.23 26.84
CA THR A 482 4.58 -4.38 27.57
C THR A 482 3.45 -5.00 26.77
N CYS A 483 3.57 -6.29 26.43
CA CYS A 483 2.47 -7.03 25.81
C CYS A 483 1.47 -7.48 26.88
N HIS A 484 0.19 -7.18 26.67
CA HIS A 484 -0.90 -7.72 27.46
C HIS A 484 -1.64 -8.75 26.61
N ASP A 485 -1.72 -9.99 27.09
CA ASP A 485 -2.37 -11.09 26.38
C ASP A 485 -3.83 -10.73 26.07
N GLN A 486 -4.15 -10.58 24.79
CA GLN A 486 -5.53 -10.45 24.33
C GLN A 486 -6.06 -11.83 23.94
N PRO A 487 -7.23 -12.27 24.41
CA PRO A 487 -7.78 -13.56 23.98
C PRO A 487 -8.10 -13.51 22.47
N ASN A 488 -7.85 -14.60 21.76
CA ASN A 488 -8.37 -14.78 20.41
C ASN A 488 -9.90 -14.63 20.44
N ASP A 489 -10.45 -13.69 19.67
CA ASP A 489 -11.88 -13.47 19.55
C ASP A 489 -12.57 -14.75 19.06
N GLN A 490 -13.18 -15.50 19.99
CA GLN A 490 -14.15 -16.53 19.65
C GLN A 490 -15.45 -15.83 19.25
N LYS A 491 -15.52 -15.37 18.00
CA LYS A 491 -16.77 -14.82 17.46
C LYS A 491 -17.85 -15.89 17.48
N VAL A 492 -18.99 -15.52 18.05
CA VAL A 492 -20.16 -16.38 18.19
C VAL A 492 -20.77 -16.61 16.80
N GLU A 493 -20.55 -17.79 16.22
CA GLU A 493 -21.05 -18.16 14.88
C GLU A 493 -22.59 -18.21 14.78
N ILE A 494 -23.29 -18.27 15.93
CA ILE A 494 -24.73 -18.53 16.04
C ILE A 494 -25.40 -17.43 16.89
N ASN A 495 -26.43 -16.77 16.35
CA ASN A 495 -27.31 -15.95 17.18
C ASN A 495 -28.22 -16.86 18.03
N SER A 496 -27.68 -17.33 19.17
CA SER A 496 -28.29 -18.34 20.03
C SER A 496 -29.68 -17.94 20.54
N VAL A 497 -29.93 -16.63 20.71
CA VAL A 497 -31.23 -16.09 21.13
C VAL A 497 -32.28 -16.25 20.04
N ILE A 498 -31.96 -15.91 18.79
CA ILE A 498 -32.89 -16.07 17.66
C ILE A 498 -33.11 -17.56 17.37
N THR A 499 -32.04 -18.35 17.28
CA THR A 499 -32.15 -19.78 16.99
C THR A 499 -32.98 -20.52 18.05
N SER A 500 -32.76 -20.25 19.33
CA SER A 500 -33.50 -20.91 20.41
C SER A 500 -34.97 -20.49 20.47
N SER A 501 -35.27 -19.19 20.32
CA SER A 501 -36.65 -18.69 20.34
C SER A 501 -37.49 -19.23 19.18
N VAL A 502 -36.96 -19.22 17.96
CA VAL A 502 -37.68 -19.71 16.77
C VAL A 502 -37.84 -21.24 16.81
N SER A 503 -36.82 -21.98 17.24
CA SER A 503 -36.90 -23.44 17.39
C SER A 503 -37.93 -23.83 18.44
N THR A 504 -38.01 -23.08 19.55
CA THR A 504 -39.02 -23.30 20.61
C THR A 504 -40.42 -23.01 20.09
N ALA A 505 -40.61 -21.91 19.36
CA ALA A 505 -41.91 -21.57 18.75
C ALA A 505 -42.37 -22.64 17.75
N ALA A 506 -41.46 -23.14 16.91
CA ALA A 506 -41.74 -24.22 15.95
C ALA A 506 -42.15 -25.52 16.65
N LEU A 507 -41.47 -25.89 17.73
CA LEU A 507 -41.82 -27.06 18.56
C LEU A 507 -43.20 -26.90 19.20
N VAL A 508 -43.51 -25.74 19.77
CA VAL A 508 -44.82 -25.46 20.38
C VAL A 508 -45.94 -25.57 19.33
N LEU A 509 -45.77 -24.96 18.16
CA LEU A 509 -46.75 -25.05 17.07
C LEU A 509 -46.94 -26.50 16.60
N ALA A 510 -45.86 -27.27 16.45
CA ALA A 510 -45.96 -28.67 16.06
C ALA A 510 -46.66 -29.53 17.12
N LEU A 511 -46.42 -29.26 18.41
CA LEU A 511 -47.13 -29.90 19.52
C LEU A 511 -48.62 -29.56 19.51
N ILE A 512 -48.99 -28.31 19.20
CA ILE A 512 -50.39 -27.91 19.02
C ILE A 512 -51.04 -28.71 17.88
N PHE A 513 -50.37 -28.82 16.72
CA PHE A 513 -50.86 -29.64 15.60
C PHE A 513 -51.02 -31.12 15.99
N MET A 514 -50.06 -31.69 16.71
CA MET A 514 -50.14 -33.06 17.24
C MET A 514 -51.36 -33.26 18.14
N ILE A 515 -51.60 -32.32 19.06
CA ILE A 515 -52.75 -32.35 19.97
C ILE A 515 -54.07 -32.26 19.18
N ILE A 516 -54.16 -31.36 18.19
CA ILE A 516 -55.35 -31.22 17.33
C ILE A 516 -55.63 -32.52 16.57
N VAL A 517 -54.61 -33.13 15.95
CA VAL A 517 -54.75 -34.40 15.22
C VAL A 517 -55.11 -35.55 16.16
N CYS A 518 -54.54 -35.61 17.37
CA CYS A 518 -54.89 -36.63 18.37
C CYS A 518 -56.33 -36.47 18.89
N ILE A 519 -56.79 -35.24 19.18
CA ILE A 519 -58.17 -34.96 19.61
C ILE A 519 -59.17 -35.25 18.50
N CYS A 520 -58.88 -34.87 17.26
CA CYS A 520 -59.76 -35.16 16.12
C CYS A 520 -59.77 -36.66 15.82
N SER A 521 -58.62 -37.34 15.87
CA SER A 521 -58.51 -38.77 15.59
C SER A 521 -59.00 -39.70 16.70
N SER A 522 -59.14 -39.22 17.94
CA SER A 522 -59.82 -39.96 19.02
C SER A 522 -61.34 -39.91 18.87
N LYS A 523 -61.88 -38.82 18.28
CA LYS A 523 -63.28 -38.71 17.83
C LYS A 523 -63.56 -39.51 16.53
N MET A 524 -62.54 -39.97 15.80
CA MET A 524 -62.63 -40.77 14.56
C MET A 524 -62.92 -42.28 14.76
N LYS A 525 -63.47 -42.73 15.90
CA LYS A 525 -63.98 -44.11 15.99
C LYS A 525 -65.29 -44.25 15.22
N MET A 526 -65.22 -44.39 13.89
CA MET A 526 -66.33 -44.93 13.11
C MET A 526 -66.43 -46.44 13.41
N LYS A 527 -67.64 -46.88 13.81
CA LYS A 527 -68.04 -48.29 13.71
C LYS A 527 -67.95 -48.71 12.24
N PRO A 528 -67.56 -49.95 11.92
CA PRO A 528 -67.52 -50.42 10.54
C PRO A 528 -68.93 -50.29 9.95
N ALA A 529 -69.05 -49.60 8.81
CA ALA A 529 -70.31 -49.51 8.10
C ALA A 529 -70.54 -50.83 7.36
N GLU A 530 -71.36 -51.70 7.94
CA GLU A 530 -72.05 -52.74 7.18
C GLU A 530 -73.28 -52.11 6.48
N SER A 531 -73.40 -52.40 5.18
CA SER A 531 -74.53 -52.17 4.27
C SER A 531 -74.67 -50.83 3.51
N LEU A 532 -75.01 -51.00 2.23
CA LEU A 532 -75.05 -50.05 1.11
C LEU A 532 -76.22 -49.05 1.17
N GLU A 533 -77.16 -49.19 2.12
CA GLU A 533 -78.35 -48.32 2.25
C GLU A 533 -78.08 -47.01 3.01
N SER A 534 -76.94 -46.86 3.68
CA SER A 534 -76.60 -45.65 4.45
C SER A 534 -75.92 -44.53 3.63
N LEU A 535 -75.61 -44.79 2.34
CA LEU A 535 -74.87 -43.86 1.48
C LEU A 535 -75.74 -42.70 0.96
N ASP A 536 -77.03 -42.94 0.71
CA ASP A 536 -77.96 -41.92 0.21
C ASP A 536 -78.36 -40.90 1.29
N MET A 537 -78.32 -41.26 2.58
CA MET A 537 -78.58 -40.30 3.67
C MET A 537 -77.38 -39.39 3.99
N LEU A 538 -76.15 -39.78 3.63
CA LEU A 538 -74.94 -38.99 3.91
C LEU A 538 -74.60 -37.95 2.82
N GLN A 539 -75.23 -38.01 1.65
CA GLN A 539 -75.08 -36.99 0.60
C GLN A 539 -75.79 -35.67 0.92
N ASN A 540 -76.74 -35.65 1.88
CA ASN A 540 -77.51 -34.46 2.28
C ASN A 540 -76.98 -33.76 3.55
N ILE A 541 -75.66 -33.69 3.75
CA ILE A 541 -75.11 -32.70 4.69
C ILE A 541 -75.13 -31.34 3.98
N ASN A 542 -76.12 -30.50 4.30
CA ASN A 542 -76.17 -29.11 3.84
C ASN A 542 -74.85 -28.38 4.17
N GLU A 543 -74.02 -28.12 3.15
CA GLU A 543 -72.72 -27.42 3.28
C GLU A 543 -72.87 -26.02 3.94
N GLU A 544 -74.06 -25.42 3.88
CA GLU A 544 -74.38 -24.13 4.50
C GLU A 544 -74.37 -24.13 6.05
N LYS A 545 -74.63 -25.27 6.71
CA LYS A 545 -74.73 -25.34 8.19
C LYS A 545 -73.39 -25.58 8.91
N LEU A 546 -72.30 -25.84 8.18
CA LEU A 546 -71.01 -26.16 8.79
C LEU A 546 -70.24 -24.87 9.11
N SER A 547 -69.99 -24.63 10.40
CA SER A 547 -69.11 -23.55 10.90
C SER A 547 -67.73 -23.58 10.20
N CYS A 548 -67.09 -22.42 10.06
CA CYS A 548 -65.76 -22.29 9.45
C CYS A 548 -64.75 -23.31 10.01
N MET A 549 -64.77 -23.54 11.33
CA MET A 549 -63.90 -24.52 11.99
C MET A 549 -64.29 -25.97 11.68
N GLY A 550 -65.59 -26.23 11.49
CA GLY A 550 -66.10 -27.54 11.07
C GLY A 550 -65.73 -27.89 9.62
N ARG A 551 -65.66 -26.89 8.72
CA ARG A 551 -65.18 -27.09 7.34
C ARG A 551 -63.69 -27.41 7.29
N PHE A 552 -62.91 -26.84 8.19
CA PHE A 552 -61.47 -27.05 8.29
C PHE A 552 -61.10 -28.41 8.91
N LEU A 553 -61.85 -28.87 9.92
CA LEU A 553 -61.59 -30.14 10.64
C LEU A 553 -62.36 -31.35 10.07
N ARG A 554 -62.78 -31.28 8.80
CA ARG A 554 -63.61 -32.33 8.18
C ARG A 554 -62.77 -33.55 7.77
N THR A 555 -63.38 -34.75 7.85
CA THR A 555 -62.71 -36.05 7.61
C THR A 555 -63.30 -36.83 6.42
N ASP A 556 -64.13 -36.20 5.59
CA ASP A 556 -64.77 -36.79 4.41
C ASP A 556 -63.83 -36.82 3.19
N SER A 557 -64.33 -37.21 2.01
CA SER A 557 -63.57 -37.22 0.75
C SER A 557 -62.99 -35.85 0.35
N LYS A 558 -63.51 -34.76 0.92
CA LYS A 558 -63.05 -33.38 0.71
C LYS A 558 -62.20 -32.84 1.89
N SER A 559 -61.64 -33.73 2.71
CA SER A 559 -60.74 -33.43 3.83
C SER A 559 -59.38 -32.86 3.39
N SER A 560 -58.66 -32.22 4.33
CA SER A 560 -57.26 -31.83 4.13
C SER A 560 -56.32 -33.05 4.25
N LEU A 561 -55.09 -32.93 3.75
CA LEU A 561 -54.06 -33.98 3.91
C LEU A 561 -53.76 -34.23 5.40
N LEU A 562 -53.89 -33.20 6.24
CA LEU A 562 -53.77 -33.32 7.69
C LEU A 562 -54.85 -34.22 8.31
N MET A 563 -56.09 -34.17 7.82
CA MET A 563 -57.25 -34.82 8.44
C MET A 563 -57.73 -36.08 7.74
N THR A 564 -57.22 -36.39 6.55
CA THR A 564 -57.67 -37.55 5.76
C THR A 564 -57.43 -38.88 6.51
N PRO A 565 -58.43 -39.78 6.58
CA PRO A 565 -58.25 -41.11 7.16
C PRO A 565 -57.31 -42.00 6.33
N LYS A 566 -57.07 -41.65 5.05
CA LYS A 566 -56.25 -42.42 4.10
C LYS A 566 -54.75 -42.45 4.44
N LEU A 567 -54.26 -41.51 5.26
CA LEU A 567 -52.86 -41.43 5.68
C LEU A 567 -52.68 -41.92 7.12
N SER A 568 -51.50 -42.43 7.47
CA SER A 568 -51.21 -42.84 8.85
C SER A 568 -51.22 -41.62 9.79
N LYS A 569 -51.55 -41.82 11.08
CA LYS A 569 -51.51 -40.73 12.09
C LYS A 569 -50.10 -40.13 12.21
N LEU A 570 -49.07 -40.98 12.10
CA LEU A 570 -47.67 -40.56 12.18
C LEU A 570 -47.30 -39.63 11.01
N THR A 571 -47.65 -39.99 9.77
CA THR A 571 -47.37 -39.17 8.57
C THR A 571 -48.06 -37.82 8.63
N ARG A 572 -49.33 -37.79 9.08
CA ARG A 572 -50.13 -36.55 9.22
C ARG A 572 -49.45 -35.52 10.11
N CYS A 573 -48.72 -35.98 11.12
CA CYS A 573 -48.04 -35.12 12.07
C CYS A 573 -46.57 -34.83 11.74
N LEU A 574 -45.84 -35.82 11.20
CA LEU A 574 -44.42 -35.66 10.89
C LEU A 574 -44.17 -34.60 9.82
N ILE A 575 -45.01 -34.51 8.79
CA ILE A 575 -44.80 -33.55 7.69
C ILE A 575 -44.88 -32.09 8.18
N PRO A 576 -45.93 -31.64 8.88
CA PRO A 576 -45.96 -30.30 9.47
C PRO A 576 -44.84 -30.04 10.48
N PHE A 577 -44.48 -31.04 11.29
CA PHE A 577 -43.37 -30.92 12.24
C PHE A 577 -42.04 -30.63 11.54
N PHE A 578 -41.69 -31.40 10.51
CA PHE A 578 -40.48 -31.17 9.74
C PHE A 578 -40.52 -29.86 8.96
N LEU A 579 -41.68 -29.44 8.41
CA LEU A 579 -41.82 -28.13 7.75
C LEU A 579 -41.56 -26.97 8.73
N LEU A 580 -42.10 -27.03 9.95
CA LEU A 580 -41.90 -25.99 10.97
C LEU A 580 -40.46 -25.94 11.48
N ILE A 581 -39.85 -27.10 11.77
CA ILE A 581 -38.44 -27.17 12.17
C ILE A 581 -37.52 -26.68 11.05
N ASN A 582 -37.80 -27.04 9.80
CA ASN A 582 -37.01 -26.60 8.67
C ASN A 582 -37.16 -25.09 8.43
N THR A 583 -38.34 -24.52 8.70
CA THR A 583 -38.55 -23.05 8.69
C THR A 583 -37.70 -22.38 9.78
N ALA A 584 -37.63 -22.97 10.98
CA ALA A 584 -36.73 -22.49 12.03
C ALA A 584 -35.24 -22.58 11.63
N GLY A 585 -34.87 -23.66 10.93
CA GLY A 585 -33.54 -23.85 10.35
C GLY A 585 -33.18 -22.78 9.32
N TYR A 586 -34.11 -22.40 8.42
CA TYR A 586 -33.90 -21.30 7.48
C TYR A 586 -33.72 -19.96 8.18
N ILE A 587 -34.48 -19.67 9.23
CA ILE A 587 -34.31 -18.43 10.01
C ILE A 587 -32.95 -18.42 10.73
N SER A 588 -32.58 -19.54 11.35
CA SER A 588 -31.27 -19.72 12.02
C SER A 588 -30.10 -19.53 11.05
N SER A 589 -30.15 -20.19 9.89
CA SER A 589 -29.11 -20.07 8.85
C SER A 589 -28.99 -18.66 8.27
N ASN A 590 -30.12 -17.99 8.02
CA ASN A 590 -30.11 -16.65 7.42
C ASN A 590 -29.68 -15.55 8.41
N THR A 591 -29.86 -15.78 9.71
CA THR A 591 -29.39 -14.86 10.77
C THR A 591 -27.97 -15.15 11.24
N GLY A 592 -27.47 -16.37 11.01
CA GLY A 592 -26.08 -16.74 11.27
C GLY A 592 -25.10 -16.20 10.23
N MET A 593 -23.82 -16.24 10.59
CA MET A 593 -22.74 -15.91 9.66
C MET A 593 -22.59 -17.02 8.62
N ALA A 594 -22.54 -16.65 7.34
CA ALA A 594 -22.43 -17.59 6.23
C ALA A 594 -20.98 -17.81 5.82
N LEU A 595 -20.19 -16.74 5.71
CA LEU A 595 -18.79 -16.78 5.27
C LEU A 595 -17.95 -15.73 6.01
N SER A 596 -16.66 -16.01 6.14
CA SER A 596 -15.66 -15.05 6.62
C SER A 596 -14.37 -15.22 5.84
N VAL A 597 -13.72 -14.12 5.48
CA VAL A 597 -12.46 -14.11 4.72
C VAL A 597 -11.31 -13.77 5.66
N TYR A 598 -10.30 -14.63 5.72
CA TYR A 598 -9.12 -14.46 6.57
C TYR A 598 -7.85 -14.40 5.73
N ILE A 599 -6.99 -13.43 6.04
CA ILE A 599 -5.57 -13.46 5.63
C ILE A 599 -4.81 -14.16 6.74
N LYS A 600 -4.05 -15.20 6.40
CA LYS A 600 -3.21 -15.92 7.36
C LYS A 600 -1.78 -16.01 6.84
N PHE A 601 -0.84 -15.85 7.75
CA PHE A 601 0.59 -15.94 7.46
C PHE A 601 1.18 -17.17 8.14
N TRP A 602 1.97 -17.95 7.40
CA TRP A 602 2.81 -18.99 7.97
C TRP A 602 4.20 -18.43 8.24
N LEU A 603 4.57 -18.37 9.53
CA LEU A 603 5.92 -18.06 9.97
C LEU A 603 6.71 -19.38 10.04
N GLY A 604 7.16 -19.90 8.89
CA GLY A 604 7.88 -21.17 8.82
C GLY A 604 7.01 -22.39 9.19
N THR A 605 7.52 -23.28 10.05
CA THR A 605 6.84 -24.55 10.41
C THR A 605 5.83 -24.43 11.54
N ASP A 606 5.99 -23.46 12.45
CA ASP A 606 5.50 -23.65 13.82
C ASP A 606 4.34 -22.72 14.22
N LYS A 607 4.15 -21.60 13.52
CA LYS A 607 3.11 -20.63 13.87
C LYS A 607 2.33 -20.11 12.66
N LEU A 608 1.03 -20.37 12.68
CA LEU A 608 0.04 -19.75 11.80
C LEU A 608 -0.53 -18.54 12.53
N VAL A 609 -0.35 -17.35 11.96
CA VAL A 609 -0.95 -16.12 12.49
C VAL A 609 -2.13 -15.74 11.61
N ALA A 610 -3.32 -15.62 12.19
CA ALA A 610 -4.50 -15.15 11.48
C ALA A 610 -4.72 -13.66 11.71
N LEU A 611 -4.82 -12.87 10.64
CA LEU A 611 -5.32 -11.51 10.77
C LEU A 611 -6.81 -11.52 11.13
N PRO A 612 -7.33 -10.45 11.75
CA PRO A 612 -8.77 -10.22 11.85
C PRO A 612 -9.46 -10.44 10.50
N PRO A 613 -10.71 -10.94 10.49
CA PRO A 613 -11.41 -11.24 9.25
C PRO A 613 -11.52 -9.96 8.42
N VAL A 614 -11.02 -10.00 7.18
CA VAL A 614 -11.07 -8.87 6.25
C VAL A 614 -12.52 -8.49 6.00
N HIS A 615 -13.38 -9.50 5.85
CA HIS A 615 -14.81 -9.30 5.68
C HIS A 615 -15.62 -10.48 6.16
N GLU A 616 -16.83 -10.16 6.62
CA GLU A 616 -17.77 -11.08 7.25
C GLU A 616 -19.14 -10.98 6.57
N PHE A 617 -19.63 -12.11 6.06
CA PHE A 617 -20.86 -12.18 5.25
C PHE A 617 -21.95 -12.94 5.99
N SER A 618 -23.04 -12.24 6.33
CA SER A 618 -24.35 -12.83 6.58
C SER A 618 -25.23 -12.66 5.35
N LEU A 619 -26.30 -13.45 5.21
CA LEU A 619 -27.16 -13.36 4.01
C LEU A 619 -27.71 -11.94 3.80
N TRP A 620 -28.15 -11.28 4.87
CA TRP A 620 -28.68 -9.92 4.80
C TRP A 620 -27.59 -8.90 4.47
N ASN A 621 -26.44 -8.97 5.15
CA ASN A 621 -25.32 -8.05 4.89
C ASN A 621 -24.81 -8.21 3.46
N THR A 622 -24.78 -9.42 2.91
CA THR A 622 -24.40 -9.66 1.52
C THR A 622 -25.34 -8.96 0.54
N VAL A 623 -26.66 -9.04 0.76
CA VAL A 623 -27.62 -8.36 -0.13
C VAL A 623 -27.47 -6.84 -0.06
N THR A 624 -27.32 -6.26 1.13
CA THR A 624 -27.14 -4.81 1.29
C THR A 624 -25.81 -4.34 0.71
N GLN A 625 -24.73 -5.07 0.95
CA GLN A 625 -23.40 -4.76 0.43
C GLN A 625 -23.32 -4.90 -1.09
N MET A 626 -23.95 -5.92 -1.68
CA MET A 626 -24.05 -6.03 -3.15
C MET A 626 -24.88 -4.90 -3.76
N TRP A 627 -25.93 -4.46 -3.06
CA TRP A 627 -26.71 -3.30 -3.49
C TRP A 627 -25.88 -2.01 -3.47
N GLU A 628 -25.09 -1.80 -2.42
CA GLU A 628 -24.16 -0.68 -2.29
C GLU A 628 -23.02 -0.74 -3.32
N ALA A 629 -22.52 -1.94 -3.60
CA ALA A 629 -21.53 -2.23 -4.65
C ALA A 629 -22.07 -2.06 -6.08
N LYS A 630 -23.36 -1.70 -6.24
CA LYS A 630 -24.08 -1.57 -7.52
C LYS A 630 -24.16 -2.88 -8.31
N THR A 631 -23.96 -4.03 -7.66
CA THR A 631 -24.15 -5.36 -8.24
C THR A 631 -25.60 -5.81 -8.11
N TYR A 632 -26.50 -5.02 -8.72
CA TYR A 632 -27.94 -5.17 -8.53
C TYR A 632 -28.50 -6.54 -8.97
N LEU A 633 -27.93 -7.14 -10.02
CA LEU A 633 -28.39 -8.44 -10.52
C LEU A 633 -28.13 -9.52 -9.46
N LEU A 634 -26.91 -9.57 -8.91
CA LEU A 634 -26.53 -10.55 -7.89
C LEU A 634 -27.30 -10.31 -6.59
N ALA A 635 -27.46 -9.05 -6.17
CA ALA A 635 -28.24 -8.69 -4.98
C ALA A 635 -29.70 -9.16 -5.09
N VAL A 636 -30.38 -8.84 -6.20
CA VAL A 636 -31.78 -9.24 -6.44
C VAL A 636 -31.89 -10.76 -6.58
N LEU A 637 -30.96 -11.40 -7.28
CA LEU A 637 -30.96 -12.84 -7.48
C LEU A 637 -30.83 -13.59 -6.14
N ILE A 638 -29.89 -13.20 -5.29
CA ILE A 638 -29.70 -13.77 -3.95
C ILE A 638 -30.92 -13.49 -3.07
N PHE A 639 -31.45 -12.26 -3.06
CA PHE A 639 -32.63 -11.90 -2.27
C PHE A 639 -33.84 -12.75 -2.65
N ILE A 640 -34.14 -12.88 -3.95
CA ILE A 640 -35.29 -13.66 -4.41
C ILE A 640 -35.07 -15.15 -4.13
N MET A 641 -33.90 -15.71 -4.47
CA MET A 641 -33.68 -17.16 -4.42
C MET A 641 -33.37 -17.70 -3.01
N SER A 642 -32.84 -16.88 -2.09
CA SER A 642 -32.51 -17.30 -0.71
C SER A 642 -33.44 -16.76 0.36
N ILE A 643 -34.23 -15.72 0.10
CA ILE A 643 -35.16 -15.14 1.09
C ILE A 643 -36.60 -15.26 0.62
N VAL A 644 -36.96 -14.73 -0.55
CA VAL A 644 -38.39 -14.75 -0.95
C VAL A 644 -38.86 -16.16 -1.26
N TRP A 645 -38.10 -16.89 -2.07
CA TRP A 645 -38.51 -18.18 -2.60
C TRP A 645 -38.56 -19.30 -1.55
N PRO A 646 -37.54 -19.53 -0.69
CA PRO A 646 -37.58 -20.62 0.29
C PRO A 646 -38.73 -20.48 1.30
N TYR A 647 -39.01 -19.26 1.75
CA TYR A 647 -40.08 -19.00 2.71
C TYR A 647 -41.45 -19.11 2.05
N SER A 648 -41.60 -18.62 0.81
CA SER A 648 -42.82 -18.83 0.02
C SER A 648 -43.10 -20.31 -0.21
N GLN A 649 -42.06 -21.12 -0.46
CA GLN A 649 -42.17 -22.57 -0.59
C GLN A 649 -42.65 -23.22 0.72
N MET A 650 -42.03 -22.89 1.86
CA MET A 650 -42.44 -23.41 3.17
C MET A 650 -43.92 -23.10 3.47
N ILE A 651 -44.33 -21.85 3.25
CA ILE A 651 -45.71 -21.40 3.51
C ILE A 651 -46.69 -22.14 2.61
N ALA A 652 -46.44 -22.20 1.30
CA ALA A 652 -47.34 -22.85 0.37
C ALA A 652 -47.43 -24.37 0.59
N MET A 653 -46.33 -25.05 0.95
CA MET A 653 -46.37 -26.46 1.36
C MET A 653 -47.22 -26.66 2.62
N LEU A 654 -47.06 -25.79 3.63
CA LEU A 654 -47.86 -25.84 4.86
C LEU A 654 -49.36 -25.61 4.56
N LEU A 655 -49.69 -24.63 3.71
CA LEU A 655 -51.07 -24.34 3.29
C LEU A 655 -51.70 -25.52 2.53
N VAL A 656 -50.97 -26.14 1.59
CA VAL A 656 -51.44 -27.32 0.86
C VAL A 656 -51.73 -28.49 1.81
N TRP A 657 -50.93 -28.67 2.86
CA TRP A 657 -51.14 -29.73 3.84
C TRP A 657 -52.39 -29.52 4.71
N ILE A 658 -52.62 -28.27 5.11
CA ILE A 658 -53.61 -27.91 6.13
C ILE A 658 -54.99 -27.61 5.52
N LEU A 659 -55.06 -26.94 4.38
CA LEU A 659 -56.32 -26.48 3.80
C LEU A 659 -57.17 -27.66 3.31
N PRO A 660 -58.51 -27.63 3.47
CA PRO A 660 -59.43 -28.66 2.95
C PRO A 660 -59.68 -28.50 1.45
N ALA A 661 -60.24 -29.53 0.80
CA ALA A 661 -60.41 -29.58 -0.67
C ALA A 661 -61.44 -28.55 -1.19
N THR A 662 -62.19 -27.92 -0.30
CA THR A 662 -63.12 -26.82 -0.58
C THR A 662 -62.44 -25.48 -0.85
N VAL A 663 -61.22 -25.28 -0.32
CA VAL A 663 -60.43 -24.05 -0.54
C VAL A 663 -59.44 -24.26 -1.68
N ILE A 664 -58.72 -25.38 -1.66
CA ILE A 664 -57.77 -25.74 -2.70
C ILE A 664 -58.07 -27.15 -3.19
N THR A 665 -58.57 -27.25 -4.43
CA THR A 665 -58.94 -28.54 -5.02
C THR A 665 -57.70 -29.43 -5.21
N PRO A 666 -57.83 -30.77 -5.22
CA PRO A 666 -56.70 -31.70 -5.40
C PRO A 666 -55.82 -31.38 -6.62
N LYS A 667 -56.45 -31.03 -7.76
CA LYS A 667 -55.73 -30.61 -8.98
C LYS A 667 -54.79 -29.43 -8.75
N TRP A 668 -55.26 -28.40 -8.03
CA TRP A 668 -54.46 -27.22 -7.71
C TRP A 668 -53.37 -27.54 -6.67
N ARG A 669 -53.60 -28.45 -5.71
CA ARG A 669 -52.56 -28.91 -4.78
C ARG A 669 -51.43 -29.58 -5.51
N GLU A 670 -51.76 -30.53 -6.39
CA GLU A 670 -50.78 -31.22 -7.20
C GLU A 670 -50.02 -30.23 -8.09
N LEU A 671 -50.70 -29.28 -8.74
CA LEU A 671 -50.06 -28.26 -9.56
C LEU A 671 -49.08 -27.38 -8.76
N VAL A 672 -49.48 -26.93 -7.56
CA VAL A 672 -48.62 -26.12 -6.69
C VAL A 672 -47.37 -26.92 -6.28
N LEU A 673 -47.54 -28.16 -5.81
CA LEU A 673 -46.42 -29.02 -5.41
C LEU A 673 -45.50 -29.39 -6.59
N MET A 674 -46.06 -29.62 -7.78
CA MET A 674 -45.26 -29.83 -9.00
C MET A 674 -44.46 -28.59 -9.38
N THR A 675 -45.09 -27.41 -9.37
CA THR A 675 -44.44 -26.14 -9.71
C THR A 675 -43.30 -25.83 -8.75
N GLN A 676 -43.53 -26.06 -7.45
CA GLN A 676 -42.50 -25.92 -6.42
C GLN A 676 -41.33 -26.87 -6.65
N ASN A 677 -41.57 -28.14 -6.98
CA ASN A 677 -40.50 -29.11 -7.26
C ASN A 677 -39.63 -28.70 -8.46
N ILE A 678 -40.21 -28.19 -9.54
CA ILE A 678 -39.46 -27.77 -10.73
C ILE A 678 -38.58 -26.55 -10.42
N LEU A 679 -39.12 -25.60 -9.65
CA LEU A 679 -38.46 -24.34 -9.33
C LEU A 679 -37.50 -24.43 -8.12
N HIS A 680 -37.52 -25.53 -7.36
CA HIS A 680 -36.72 -25.65 -6.14
C HIS A 680 -35.20 -25.61 -6.39
N LYS A 681 -34.72 -26.22 -7.48
CA LYS A 681 -33.27 -26.26 -7.81
C LYS A 681 -32.60 -24.88 -7.90
N TRP A 682 -33.37 -23.83 -8.20
CA TRP A 682 -32.84 -22.46 -8.34
C TRP A 682 -32.34 -21.85 -7.02
N ILE A 683 -32.69 -22.44 -5.87
CA ILE A 683 -32.15 -22.01 -4.56
C ILE A 683 -30.63 -22.27 -4.45
N TYR A 684 -30.09 -23.24 -5.21
CA TYR A 684 -28.67 -23.56 -5.21
C TYR A 684 -27.77 -22.48 -5.82
N ILE A 685 -28.32 -21.43 -6.45
CA ILE A 685 -27.54 -20.29 -6.96
C ILE A 685 -26.63 -19.72 -5.88
N CYS A 686 -27.16 -19.51 -4.67
CA CYS A 686 -26.37 -18.93 -3.59
C CYS A 686 -25.27 -19.88 -3.13
N THR A 687 -25.52 -21.18 -3.11
CA THR A 687 -24.48 -22.18 -2.84
C THR A 687 -23.37 -22.14 -3.88
N TYR A 688 -23.70 -22.00 -5.17
CA TYR A 688 -22.69 -21.89 -6.23
C TYR A 688 -21.89 -20.59 -6.13
N ILE A 689 -22.51 -19.45 -5.82
CA ILE A 689 -21.80 -18.18 -5.61
C ILE A 689 -20.79 -18.30 -4.47
N VAL A 690 -21.17 -18.92 -3.35
CA VAL A 690 -20.25 -19.18 -2.23
C VAL A 690 -19.07 -20.07 -2.66
N ILE A 691 -19.31 -21.12 -3.44
CA ILE A 691 -18.24 -21.98 -3.98
C ILE A 691 -17.32 -21.18 -4.92
N LEU A 692 -17.87 -20.32 -5.77
CA LEU A 692 -17.07 -19.45 -6.64
C LEU A 692 -16.22 -18.46 -5.84
N MET A 693 -16.75 -17.89 -4.74
CA MET A 693 -15.97 -17.02 -3.84
C MET A 693 -14.83 -17.79 -3.14
N LEU A 694 -15.07 -19.02 -2.67
CA LEU A 694 -14.03 -19.88 -2.10
C LEU A 694 -12.83 -20.02 -3.05
N LEU A 695 -13.10 -20.09 -4.35
CA LEU A 695 -12.09 -20.30 -5.38
C LEU A 695 -11.43 -19.00 -5.83
N ALA A 696 -12.23 -17.95 -6.04
CA ALA A 696 -11.74 -16.64 -6.50
C ALA A 696 -10.80 -15.99 -5.48
N PHE A 697 -11.09 -16.13 -4.19
CA PHE A 697 -10.31 -15.54 -3.10
C PHE A 697 -9.30 -16.50 -2.47
N ASN A 698 -9.16 -17.71 -3.00
CA ASN A 698 -8.07 -18.58 -2.61
C ASN A 698 -6.80 -18.17 -3.36
N PHE A 699 -5.82 -17.62 -2.66
CA PHE A 699 -4.46 -17.52 -3.17
C PHE A 699 -3.46 -17.86 -2.07
N ASN A 700 -2.41 -18.57 -2.46
CA ASN A 700 -1.29 -18.96 -1.62
C ASN A 700 -0.03 -18.40 -2.27
N LEU A 701 0.67 -17.52 -1.57
CA LEU A 701 1.92 -16.90 -2.01
C LEU A 701 3.03 -17.37 -1.08
N ASP A 702 3.89 -18.25 -1.57
CA ASP A 702 5.08 -18.71 -0.85
C ASP A 702 6.25 -17.81 -1.22
N MET A 703 6.87 -17.13 -0.27
CA MET A 703 8.03 -16.28 -0.54
C MET A 703 9.28 -17.14 -0.73
N PRO A 704 10.10 -16.92 -1.78
CA PRO A 704 11.32 -17.68 -2.00
C PRO A 704 12.30 -17.60 -0.83
N ILE A 705 12.92 -18.74 -0.50
CA ILE A 705 13.92 -18.85 0.55
C ILE A 705 15.29 -18.45 -0.02
N VAL A 706 16.02 -17.59 0.68
CA VAL A 706 17.38 -17.16 0.31
C VAL A 706 18.43 -17.91 1.13
N SER A 707 18.19 -18.11 2.43
CA SER A 707 19.11 -18.80 3.34
C SER A 707 18.98 -20.33 3.27
N SER A 708 20.11 -21.03 3.15
CA SER A 708 20.13 -22.51 3.18
C SER A 708 19.79 -23.11 4.55
N LEU A 709 19.75 -22.29 5.61
CA LEU A 709 19.39 -22.73 6.97
C LEU A 709 17.88 -22.86 7.16
N ILE A 710 17.09 -22.30 6.25
CA ILE A 710 15.62 -22.29 6.33
C ILE A 710 15.07 -23.39 5.43
N SER A 711 14.18 -24.22 5.99
CA SER A 711 13.60 -25.36 5.28
C SER A 711 12.22 -25.10 4.70
N LYS A 712 11.49 -24.08 5.20
CA LYS A 712 10.15 -23.73 4.74
C LYS A 712 9.98 -22.22 4.56
N PRO A 713 9.27 -21.78 3.51
CA PRO A 713 9.10 -20.36 3.19
C PRO A 713 8.12 -19.66 4.14
N PHE A 714 8.14 -18.34 4.12
CA PHE A 714 7.01 -17.53 4.60
C PHE A 714 5.89 -17.61 3.58
N SER A 715 4.68 -17.97 4.01
CA SER A 715 3.53 -18.11 3.12
C SER A 715 2.40 -17.17 3.51
N ILE A 716 1.88 -16.41 2.55
CA ILE A 716 0.67 -15.60 2.69
C ILE A 716 -0.48 -16.36 2.04
N ASN A 717 -1.48 -16.72 2.83
CA ASN A 717 -2.66 -17.40 2.32
C ASN A 717 -3.93 -16.59 2.61
N LEU A 718 -4.73 -16.34 1.58
CA LEU A 718 -6.09 -15.85 1.72
C LEU A 718 -7.06 -17.04 1.66
N TRP A 719 -7.81 -17.26 2.75
CA TRP A 719 -8.79 -18.34 2.84
C TRP A 719 -10.19 -17.80 3.10
N VAL A 720 -11.18 -18.39 2.45
CA VAL A 720 -12.60 -18.17 2.76
C VAL A 720 -13.10 -19.33 3.60
N TYR A 721 -13.69 -19.03 4.75
CA TYR A 721 -14.21 -20.02 5.67
C TYR A 721 -15.75 -20.05 5.62
N PRO A 722 -16.36 -21.16 5.18
CA PRO A 722 -17.81 -21.35 5.26
C PRO A 722 -18.25 -21.72 6.68
N LEU A 723 -19.13 -20.90 7.24
CA LEU A 723 -19.59 -20.96 8.63
C LEU A 723 -20.92 -21.73 8.77
N TYR A 724 -21.42 -21.80 10.00
CA TYR A 724 -22.69 -22.44 10.36
C TYR A 724 -23.87 -22.01 9.48
N GLY A 725 -23.99 -20.70 9.17
CA GLY A 725 -25.11 -20.19 8.37
C GLY A 725 -25.20 -20.86 7.00
N TYR A 726 -24.07 -21.03 6.32
CA TYR A 726 -24.00 -21.67 5.00
C TYR A 726 -24.29 -23.18 5.06
N THR A 727 -23.70 -23.91 6.02
CA THR A 727 -23.93 -25.36 6.16
C THR A 727 -25.37 -25.70 6.50
N SER A 728 -25.94 -24.98 7.48
CA SER A 728 -27.34 -25.13 7.88
C SER A 728 -28.27 -24.78 6.72
N PHE A 729 -27.93 -23.79 5.89
CA PHE A 729 -28.71 -23.44 4.70
C PHE A 729 -28.80 -24.60 3.70
N ILE A 730 -27.67 -25.25 3.35
CA ILE A 730 -27.67 -26.43 2.44
C ILE A 730 -28.49 -27.59 3.02
N PHE A 731 -28.37 -27.83 4.32
CA PHE A 731 -29.16 -28.87 4.98
C PHE A 731 -30.67 -28.59 4.88
N CYS A 732 -31.08 -27.34 5.09
CA CYS A 732 -32.47 -26.92 4.98
C CYS A 732 -33.00 -27.02 3.54
N ILE A 733 -32.18 -26.75 2.52
CA ILE A 733 -32.53 -26.97 1.10
C ILE A 733 -32.85 -28.44 0.87
N ILE A 734 -31.94 -29.34 1.24
CA ILE A 734 -32.11 -30.78 1.01
C ILE A 734 -33.35 -31.31 1.74
N LEU A 735 -33.56 -30.88 2.99
CA LEU A 735 -34.73 -31.27 3.78
C LEU A 735 -36.04 -30.77 3.15
N THR A 736 -36.08 -29.49 2.73
CA THR A 736 -37.21 -28.93 1.96
C THR A 736 -37.54 -29.80 0.77
N TYR A 737 -36.50 -30.24 0.06
CA TYR A 737 -36.70 -30.94 -1.18
C TYR A 737 -37.28 -32.33 -0.99
N ILE A 738 -36.76 -33.06 -0.02
CA ILE A 738 -37.28 -34.37 0.39
C ILE A 738 -38.75 -34.23 0.82
N LEU A 739 -39.09 -33.21 1.60
CA LEU A 739 -40.47 -32.96 2.04
C LEU A 739 -41.40 -32.69 0.86
N SER A 740 -40.97 -31.88 -0.11
CA SER A 740 -41.76 -31.54 -1.30
C SER A 740 -42.06 -32.78 -2.16
N HIS A 741 -41.10 -33.69 -2.35
CA HIS A 741 -41.34 -34.97 -3.04
C HIS A 741 -42.29 -35.89 -2.26
N LEU A 742 -42.11 -36.01 -0.95
CA LEU A 742 -42.98 -36.84 -0.10
C LEU A 742 -44.42 -36.33 -0.10
N MET A 743 -44.62 -35.01 -0.03
CA MET A 743 -45.94 -34.39 -0.08
C MET A 743 -46.64 -34.65 -1.41
N LEU A 744 -45.94 -34.50 -2.53
CA LEU A 744 -46.48 -34.82 -3.85
C LEU A 744 -46.86 -36.30 -3.98
N TYR A 745 -46.04 -37.20 -3.44
CA TYR A 745 -46.35 -38.63 -3.39
C TYR A 745 -47.61 -38.92 -2.57
N PHE A 746 -47.75 -38.30 -1.39
CA PHE A 746 -48.93 -38.49 -0.55
C PHE A 746 -50.20 -37.91 -1.16
N GLU A 747 -50.15 -36.74 -1.80
CA GLU A 747 -51.30 -36.16 -2.52
C GLU A 747 -51.78 -37.10 -3.63
N ARG A 748 -50.86 -37.57 -4.50
CA ARG A 748 -51.18 -38.52 -5.57
C ARG A 748 -51.76 -39.83 -5.05
N LYS A 749 -51.29 -40.32 -3.89
CA LYS A 749 -51.80 -41.54 -3.23
C LYS A 749 -53.20 -41.34 -2.65
N VAL A 750 -53.54 -40.13 -2.20
CA VAL A 750 -54.84 -39.80 -1.60
C VAL A 750 -55.90 -39.57 -2.68
N ASP A 751 -55.53 -38.95 -3.80
CA ASP A 751 -56.43 -38.62 -4.91
C ASP A 751 -56.69 -39.81 -5.86
N HIS A 752 -55.65 -40.57 -6.24
CA HIS A 752 -55.80 -41.73 -7.12
C HIS A 752 -55.91 -43.05 -6.32
N GLN A 753 -57.08 -43.68 -6.30
CA GLN A 753 -57.15 -45.12 -6.05
C GLN A 753 -56.38 -45.83 -7.17
N ILE A 754 -55.27 -46.50 -6.83
CA ILE A 754 -54.71 -47.53 -7.71
C ILE A 754 -55.65 -48.74 -7.56
N GLU A 755 -56.77 -48.75 -8.28
CA GLU A 755 -57.46 -50.00 -8.59
C GLU A 755 -56.63 -50.72 -9.65
N ILE A 756 -55.87 -51.72 -9.21
CA ILE A 756 -55.14 -52.61 -10.10
C ILE A 756 -56.16 -53.59 -10.70
N GLU A 757 -56.81 -53.21 -11.80
CA GLU A 757 -57.28 -54.22 -12.73
C GLU A 757 -56.07 -54.69 -13.55
N GLU A 758 -55.70 -55.97 -13.42
CA GLU A 758 -54.73 -56.63 -14.29
C GLU A 758 -55.33 -56.79 -15.69
N LYS A 759 -55.19 -55.76 -16.53
CA LYS A 759 -55.19 -55.97 -17.99
C LYS A 759 -53.79 -56.42 -18.43
N GLU A 760 -53.75 -57.37 -19.36
CA GLU A 760 -52.51 -57.84 -20.00
C GLU A 760 -51.74 -56.64 -20.59
N ASP A 761 -50.68 -56.22 -19.90
CA ASP A 761 -49.83 -55.12 -20.33
C ASP A 761 -48.86 -55.61 -21.42
N LYS A 762 -49.06 -55.13 -22.67
CA LYS A 762 -48.07 -55.34 -23.74
C LYS A 762 -46.86 -54.43 -23.53
N MET A 763 -45.66 -54.94 -23.81
CA MET A 763 -44.46 -54.09 -23.93
C MET A 763 -44.65 -53.10 -25.09
N THR A 764 -44.55 -51.81 -24.80
CA THR A 764 -44.73 -50.77 -25.81
C THR A 764 -43.49 -49.93 -26.00
N PHE A 765 -43.16 -49.66 -27.26
CA PHE A 765 -42.09 -48.74 -27.63
C PHE A 765 -42.68 -47.35 -27.77
N LEU A 766 -42.29 -46.43 -26.87
CA LEU A 766 -42.76 -45.03 -26.91
C LEU A 766 -42.50 -44.37 -28.27
N SER A 767 -41.36 -44.68 -28.89
CA SER A 767 -40.99 -44.13 -30.19
C SER A 767 -41.85 -44.62 -31.37
N ARG A 768 -42.50 -45.79 -31.25
CA ARG A 768 -43.30 -46.40 -32.33
C ARG A 768 -44.76 -45.95 -32.33
N GLU A 769 -45.25 -45.43 -31.20
CA GLU A 769 -46.61 -44.91 -31.05
C GLU A 769 -46.72 -43.39 -31.31
N ASN A 770 -45.59 -42.70 -31.49
CA ASN A 770 -45.53 -41.26 -31.69
C ASN A 770 -45.23 -40.88 -33.15
N ASN A 771 -45.49 -39.62 -33.52
CA ASN A 771 -45.25 -39.13 -34.87
C ASN A 771 -43.75 -39.20 -35.23
N MET A 772 -43.40 -39.60 -36.45
CA MET A 772 -41.99 -39.71 -36.91
C MET A 772 -41.15 -38.46 -36.62
N PHE A 773 -41.75 -37.26 -36.76
CA PHE A 773 -41.10 -36.00 -36.46
C PHE A 773 -40.63 -35.90 -34.99
N SER A 774 -41.49 -36.27 -34.04
CA SER A 774 -41.15 -36.24 -32.61
C SER A 774 -40.05 -37.24 -32.25
N HIS A 775 -40.00 -38.38 -32.93
CA HIS A 775 -38.97 -39.39 -32.74
C HIS A 775 -37.60 -38.91 -33.24
N ILE A 776 -37.55 -38.39 -34.47
CA ILE A 776 -36.34 -37.82 -35.06
C ILE A 776 -35.85 -36.64 -34.20
N PHE A 777 -36.76 -35.76 -33.78
CA PHE A 777 -36.42 -34.61 -32.95
C PHE A 777 -35.78 -35.02 -31.61
N VAL A 778 -36.40 -35.92 -30.85
CA VAL A 778 -35.86 -36.40 -29.57
C VAL A 778 -34.54 -37.14 -29.77
N LEU A 779 -34.39 -37.93 -30.84
CA LEU A 779 -33.15 -38.62 -31.16
C LEU A 779 -32.01 -37.63 -31.48
N VAL A 780 -32.27 -36.62 -32.32
CA VAL A 780 -31.29 -35.59 -32.66
C VAL A 780 -30.89 -34.80 -31.40
N MET A 781 -31.86 -34.38 -30.59
CA MET A 781 -31.58 -33.68 -29.34
C MET A 781 -30.78 -34.53 -28.35
N TYR A 782 -31.04 -35.84 -28.28
CA TYR A 782 -30.26 -36.77 -27.46
C TYR A 782 -28.81 -36.90 -27.96
N LEU A 783 -28.62 -37.05 -29.27
CA LEU A 783 -27.30 -37.14 -29.91
C LEU A 783 -26.47 -35.85 -29.77
N ILE A 784 -27.12 -34.69 -29.61
CA ILE A 784 -26.45 -33.42 -29.29
C ILE A 784 -26.18 -33.32 -27.79
N SER A 785 -27.17 -33.57 -26.95
CA SER A 785 -27.09 -33.35 -25.49
C SER A 785 -26.00 -34.18 -24.84
N VAL A 786 -25.86 -35.46 -25.22
CA VAL A 786 -24.89 -36.37 -24.61
C VAL A 786 -23.44 -35.90 -24.80
N PRO A 787 -22.89 -35.78 -26.03
CA PRO A 787 -21.50 -35.40 -26.22
C PRO A 787 -21.20 -33.98 -25.70
N PHE A 788 -22.08 -33.02 -25.93
CA PHE A 788 -21.86 -31.64 -25.48
C PHE A 788 -21.87 -31.52 -23.95
N MET A 789 -22.73 -32.26 -23.25
CA MET A 789 -22.74 -32.30 -21.78
C MET A 789 -21.44 -32.92 -21.24
N PHE A 790 -21.00 -34.07 -21.77
CA PHE A 790 -19.75 -34.72 -21.31
C PHE A 790 -18.51 -33.87 -21.61
N ILE A 791 -18.42 -33.27 -22.81
CA ILE A 791 -17.33 -32.37 -23.17
C ILE A 791 -17.35 -31.12 -22.28
N GLY A 792 -18.52 -30.51 -22.08
CA GLY A 792 -18.70 -29.34 -21.23
C GLY A 792 -18.39 -29.57 -19.75
N MET A 793 -18.58 -30.79 -19.24
CA MET A 793 -18.21 -31.16 -17.86
C MET A 793 -16.69 -31.27 -17.65
N ILE A 794 -15.94 -31.66 -18.70
CA ILE A 794 -14.50 -31.95 -18.60
C ILE A 794 -13.65 -30.74 -19.02
N ARG A 795 -14.02 -30.07 -20.12
CA ARG A 795 -13.28 -28.92 -20.67
C ARG A 795 -13.38 -27.71 -19.74
N LYS A 796 -12.30 -26.92 -19.70
CA LYS A 796 -12.24 -25.67 -18.94
C LYS A 796 -13.33 -24.73 -19.44
N PHE A 797 -14.17 -24.28 -18.52
CA PHE A 797 -15.39 -23.52 -18.81
C PHE A 797 -15.20 -22.03 -18.51
N PHE A 798 -14.49 -21.71 -17.42
CA PHE A 798 -14.25 -20.34 -16.98
C PHE A 798 -12.88 -20.20 -16.33
N SER A 799 -12.36 -18.98 -16.32
CA SER A 799 -11.11 -18.60 -15.67
C SER A 799 -11.32 -17.44 -14.70
N PHE A 800 -10.53 -17.44 -13.62
CA PHE A 800 -10.30 -16.28 -12.76
C PHE A 800 -8.94 -15.68 -13.09
N GLU A 801 -8.91 -14.38 -13.39
CA GLU A 801 -7.71 -13.62 -13.68
C GLU A 801 -7.54 -12.54 -12.60
N LEU A 802 -6.43 -12.60 -11.86
CA LEU A 802 -6.05 -11.56 -10.91
C LEU A 802 -5.49 -10.37 -11.70
N VAL A 803 -6.13 -9.22 -11.55
CA VAL A 803 -5.80 -7.96 -12.24
C VAL A 803 -5.56 -6.85 -11.22
N GLY A 804 -5.14 -5.67 -11.68
CA GLY A 804 -4.66 -4.59 -10.81
C GLY A 804 -3.22 -4.81 -10.33
N LEU A 805 -2.80 -4.05 -9.31
CA LEU A 805 -1.42 -4.08 -8.80
C LEU A 805 -1.03 -5.48 -8.31
N THR A 806 -1.94 -6.19 -7.67
CA THR A 806 -1.73 -7.59 -7.23
C THR A 806 -1.48 -8.52 -8.42
N GLY A 807 -2.26 -8.40 -9.49
CA GLY A 807 -2.08 -9.19 -10.71
C GLY A 807 -0.74 -8.92 -11.40
N TRP A 808 -0.36 -7.65 -11.48
CA TRP A 808 0.96 -7.21 -11.97
C TRP A 808 2.09 -7.78 -11.11
N ALA A 809 2.00 -7.68 -9.79
CA ALA A 809 3.03 -8.17 -8.88
C ALA A 809 3.21 -9.69 -8.98
N LEU A 810 2.12 -10.46 -9.06
CA LEU A 810 2.19 -11.90 -9.26
C LEU A 810 2.83 -12.26 -10.60
N LYS A 811 2.49 -11.54 -11.68
CA LYS A 811 3.13 -11.71 -12.99
C LYS A 811 4.63 -11.41 -12.93
N ALA A 812 5.02 -10.31 -12.29
CA ALA A 812 6.43 -9.91 -12.13
C ALA A 812 7.24 -10.92 -11.29
N MET A 813 6.60 -11.55 -10.28
CA MET A 813 7.20 -12.63 -9.49
C MET A 813 7.09 -14.03 -10.12
N GLN A 814 6.55 -14.15 -11.35
CA GLN A 814 6.34 -15.42 -12.06
C GLN A 814 5.37 -16.40 -11.36
N TYR A 815 4.42 -15.90 -10.56
CA TYR A 815 3.35 -16.68 -9.96
C TYR A 815 2.14 -16.81 -10.90
N PRO A 816 1.36 -17.91 -10.81
CA PRO A 816 0.16 -18.08 -11.61
C PRO A 816 -0.94 -17.09 -11.18
N TYR A 817 -1.24 -16.13 -12.05
CA TYR A 817 -2.29 -15.13 -11.86
C TYR A 817 -3.62 -15.48 -12.58
N ILE A 818 -3.63 -16.54 -13.40
CA ILE A 818 -4.79 -17.08 -14.11
C ILE A 818 -5.10 -18.50 -13.61
N LYS A 819 -6.36 -18.77 -13.25
CA LYS A 819 -6.83 -20.09 -12.79
C LYS A 819 -8.04 -20.55 -13.57
N GLU A 820 -7.97 -21.72 -14.20
CA GLU A 820 -9.03 -22.25 -15.07
C GLU A 820 -9.75 -23.47 -14.48
N TYR A 821 -11.09 -23.47 -14.58
CA TYR A 821 -11.94 -24.49 -13.98
C TYR A 821 -13.00 -25.05 -14.93
N SER A 822 -13.28 -26.36 -14.80
CA SER A 822 -14.43 -27.08 -15.35
C SER A 822 -15.28 -27.63 -14.20
N PRO A 823 -16.56 -28.03 -14.41
CA PRO A 823 -17.38 -28.62 -13.34
C PRO A 823 -16.70 -29.79 -12.62
N VAL A 824 -16.04 -30.68 -13.37
CA VAL A 824 -15.32 -31.82 -12.80
C VAL A 824 -14.05 -31.38 -12.07
N SER A 825 -13.25 -30.46 -12.65
CA SER A 825 -12.05 -29.99 -11.95
C SER A 825 -12.41 -29.22 -10.68
N LEU A 826 -13.50 -28.44 -10.70
CA LEU A 826 -14.05 -27.74 -9.54
C LEU A 826 -14.34 -28.71 -8.39
N PHE A 827 -15.04 -29.81 -8.69
CA PHE A 827 -15.37 -30.83 -7.70
C PHE A 827 -14.11 -31.46 -7.08
N LEU A 828 -13.08 -31.70 -7.88
CA LEU A 828 -11.85 -32.34 -7.41
C LEU A 828 -10.98 -31.39 -6.59
N THR A 829 -10.84 -30.12 -7.00
CA THR A 829 -9.93 -29.16 -6.36
C THR A 829 -10.59 -28.35 -5.24
N MET A 830 -11.92 -28.35 -5.12
CA MET A 830 -12.64 -27.59 -4.08
C MET A 830 -12.07 -27.76 -2.66
N PRO A 831 -11.71 -28.98 -2.18
CA PRO A 831 -11.13 -29.16 -0.86
C PRO A 831 -9.76 -28.50 -0.69
N ASP A 832 -8.96 -28.47 -1.76
CA ASP A 832 -7.60 -27.89 -1.75
C ASP A 832 -7.64 -26.36 -1.60
N HIS A 833 -8.80 -25.76 -1.91
CA HIS A 833 -9.07 -24.33 -1.77
C HIS A 833 -9.68 -23.94 -0.41
N ALA A 834 -9.79 -24.88 0.54
CA ALA A 834 -10.15 -24.59 1.92
C ALA A 834 -9.00 -24.89 2.90
N GLU A 835 -8.89 -24.08 3.96
CA GLU A 835 -7.84 -24.22 4.98
C GLU A 835 -7.84 -25.62 5.63
N LYS A 836 -9.04 -26.17 5.87
CA LYS A 836 -9.23 -27.53 6.40
C LYS A 836 -9.97 -28.35 5.35
N PRO A 837 -9.25 -29.00 4.40
CA PRO A 837 -9.85 -29.73 3.27
C PRO A 837 -10.85 -30.82 3.70
N ASN A 838 -10.61 -31.42 4.87
CA ASN A 838 -11.39 -32.53 5.42
C ASN A 838 -12.44 -32.11 6.45
N CYS A 839 -12.67 -30.81 6.66
CA CYS A 839 -13.74 -30.40 7.57
C CYS A 839 -15.11 -30.80 7.00
N PHE A 840 -16.06 -31.04 7.91
CA PHE A 840 -17.41 -31.50 7.56
C PHE A 840 -18.05 -30.58 6.52
N THR A 841 -18.00 -29.26 6.72
CA THR A 841 -18.59 -28.26 5.82
C THR A 841 -18.12 -28.40 4.37
N ILE A 842 -16.81 -28.52 4.16
CA ILE A 842 -16.21 -28.54 2.83
C ILE A 842 -16.49 -29.87 2.13
N ARG A 843 -16.28 -31.00 2.83
CA ARG A 843 -16.58 -32.33 2.27
C ARG A 843 -18.07 -32.51 1.99
N TYR A 844 -18.93 -32.02 2.88
CA TYR A 844 -20.38 -32.01 2.67
C TYR A 844 -20.75 -31.20 1.42
N SER A 845 -20.22 -29.98 1.29
CA SER A 845 -20.48 -29.14 0.12
C SER A 845 -19.95 -29.77 -1.17
N GLN A 846 -18.78 -30.41 -1.14
CA GLN A 846 -18.18 -31.13 -2.26
C GLN A 846 -19.10 -32.28 -2.72
N ILE A 847 -19.59 -33.10 -1.78
CA ILE A 847 -20.50 -34.22 -2.08
C ILE A 847 -21.80 -33.69 -2.68
N VAL A 848 -22.39 -32.67 -2.08
CA VAL A 848 -23.64 -32.06 -2.58
C VAL A 848 -23.43 -31.50 -3.98
N PHE A 849 -22.37 -30.74 -4.22
CA PHE A 849 -22.01 -30.20 -5.53
C PHE A 849 -21.84 -31.30 -6.58
N GLY A 850 -21.08 -32.35 -6.28
CA GLY A 850 -20.86 -33.48 -7.18
C GLY A 850 -22.15 -34.24 -7.48
N LEU A 851 -23.02 -34.40 -6.49
CA LEU A 851 -24.31 -35.08 -6.65
C LEU A 851 -25.26 -34.29 -7.56
N ILE A 852 -25.44 -32.99 -7.34
CA ILE A 852 -26.44 -32.18 -8.07
C ILE A 852 -25.93 -31.67 -9.43
N THR A 853 -24.63 -31.44 -9.58
CA THR A 853 -24.02 -30.81 -10.78
C THR A 853 -23.42 -31.82 -11.74
N ILE A 854 -22.98 -32.99 -11.25
CA ILE A 854 -22.29 -34.00 -12.08
C ILE A 854 -23.13 -35.28 -12.15
N ALA A 855 -23.44 -35.90 -11.02
CA ALA A 855 -24.11 -37.21 -11.01
C ALA A 855 -25.57 -37.13 -11.47
N ALA A 856 -26.38 -36.21 -10.93
CA ALA A 856 -27.79 -36.10 -11.26
C ALA A 856 -28.06 -35.78 -12.75
N PRO A 857 -27.37 -34.85 -13.41
CA PRO A 857 -27.56 -34.59 -14.85
C PRO A 857 -27.19 -35.79 -15.72
N VAL A 858 -26.10 -36.50 -15.41
CA VAL A 858 -25.67 -37.70 -16.14
C VAL A 858 -26.68 -38.84 -15.96
N LEU A 859 -27.09 -39.11 -14.72
CA LEU A 859 -28.11 -40.12 -14.43
C LEU A 859 -29.45 -39.78 -15.09
N HIS A 860 -29.82 -38.50 -15.11
CA HIS A 860 -31.02 -38.04 -15.78
C HIS A 860 -30.95 -38.23 -17.29
N LEU A 861 -29.82 -37.90 -17.95
CA LEU A 861 -29.61 -38.16 -19.38
C LEU A 861 -29.72 -39.65 -19.73
N ILE A 862 -29.06 -40.52 -18.95
CA ILE A 862 -29.16 -41.97 -19.12
C ILE A 862 -30.61 -42.44 -18.95
N SER A 863 -31.31 -41.90 -17.94
CA SER A 863 -32.70 -42.27 -17.67
C SER A 863 -33.66 -41.81 -18.77
N LEU A 864 -33.43 -40.64 -19.39
CA LEU A 864 -34.17 -40.20 -20.58
C LEU A 864 -33.96 -41.13 -21.77
N GLY A 865 -32.72 -41.58 -21.99
CA GLY A 865 -32.40 -42.57 -23.02
C GLY A 865 -33.10 -43.90 -22.78
N ILE A 866 -33.06 -44.41 -21.54
CA ILE A 866 -33.77 -45.64 -21.13
C ILE A 866 -35.28 -45.49 -21.33
N LEU A 867 -35.86 -44.36 -20.90
CA LEU A 867 -37.30 -44.11 -21.01
C LEU A 867 -37.75 -44.10 -22.48
N TRP A 868 -36.97 -43.50 -23.38
CA TRP A 868 -37.37 -43.33 -24.78
C TRP A 868 -37.04 -44.53 -25.68
N PHE A 869 -35.88 -45.18 -25.47
CA PHE A 869 -35.37 -46.23 -26.37
C PHE A 869 -35.54 -47.65 -25.85
N ILE A 870 -35.94 -47.88 -24.60
CA ILE A 870 -36.15 -49.23 -24.07
C ILE A 870 -37.66 -49.50 -23.91
N PRO A 871 -38.20 -50.58 -24.51
CA PRO A 871 -39.61 -50.91 -24.33
C PRO A 871 -39.91 -51.31 -22.89
N MET A 872 -40.94 -50.70 -22.29
CA MET A 872 -41.37 -50.96 -20.93
C MET A 872 -42.85 -51.35 -20.86
N ILE A 873 -43.20 -52.00 -19.75
CA ILE A 873 -44.58 -52.28 -19.35
C ILE A 873 -45.19 -50.99 -18.80
N SER A 874 -46.46 -50.67 -19.12
CA SER A 874 -47.16 -49.44 -18.74
C SER A 874 -46.99 -49.07 -17.26
N LYS A 875 -47.14 -50.03 -16.34
CA LYS A 875 -46.94 -49.83 -14.89
C LYS A 875 -45.51 -49.45 -14.55
N LYS A 876 -44.51 -50.17 -15.06
CA LYS A 876 -43.08 -49.90 -14.81
C LYS A 876 -42.66 -48.56 -15.41
N GLN A 877 -43.18 -48.22 -16.58
CA GLN A 877 -42.93 -46.96 -17.26
C GLN A 877 -43.45 -45.76 -16.48
N ARG A 878 -44.61 -45.86 -15.83
CA ARG A 878 -45.18 -44.82 -14.96
C ARG A 878 -44.30 -44.55 -13.73
N TYR A 879 -43.84 -45.61 -13.06
CA TYR A 879 -42.89 -45.46 -11.93
C TYR A 879 -41.55 -44.88 -12.40
N PHE A 880 -41.06 -45.33 -13.56
CA PHE A 880 -39.81 -44.84 -14.11
C PHE A 880 -39.89 -43.36 -14.54
N LEU A 881 -41.03 -42.91 -15.09
CA LEU A 881 -41.25 -41.49 -15.40
C LEU A 881 -41.18 -40.62 -14.14
N VAL A 882 -41.79 -41.06 -13.03
CA VAL A 882 -41.68 -40.34 -11.74
C VAL A 882 -40.22 -40.28 -11.27
N PHE A 883 -39.46 -41.36 -11.46
CA PHE A 883 -38.02 -41.36 -11.16
C PHE A 883 -37.22 -40.39 -12.04
N VAL A 884 -37.53 -40.30 -13.35
CA VAL A 884 -36.93 -39.32 -14.26
C VAL A 884 -37.26 -37.89 -13.83
N GLU A 885 -38.50 -37.60 -13.43
CA GLU A 885 -38.92 -36.29 -12.91
C GLU A 885 -38.15 -35.90 -11.64
N ILE A 886 -37.96 -36.86 -10.72
CA ILE A 886 -37.12 -36.64 -9.53
C ILE A 886 -35.69 -36.35 -9.96
N LEU A 887 -35.06 -37.17 -10.82
CA LEU A 887 -33.69 -36.91 -11.26
C LEU A 887 -33.51 -35.56 -11.96
N TYR A 888 -34.48 -35.12 -12.80
CA TYR A 888 -34.43 -33.81 -13.43
C TYR A 888 -34.45 -32.68 -12.40
N SER A 889 -35.25 -32.85 -11.35
CA SER A 889 -35.36 -31.87 -10.29
C SER A 889 -34.03 -31.74 -9.52
N TRP A 890 -33.27 -32.83 -9.33
CA TRP A 890 -31.95 -32.78 -8.68
C TRP A 890 -30.81 -32.32 -9.61
N SER A 891 -31.03 -32.33 -10.92
CA SER A 891 -30.06 -31.89 -11.92
C SER A 891 -29.96 -30.36 -11.95
N CYS A 892 -28.88 -29.82 -11.39
CA CYS A 892 -28.64 -28.38 -11.22
C CYS A 892 -27.57 -27.81 -12.17
N ILE A 893 -27.19 -28.53 -13.24
CA ILE A 893 -26.16 -28.07 -14.19
C ILE A 893 -26.56 -26.77 -14.92
N ASP A 894 -27.85 -26.56 -15.14
CA ASP A 894 -28.42 -25.32 -15.67
C ASP A 894 -28.33 -24.17 -14.66
N VAL A 895 -28.64 -24.43 -13.40
CA VAL A 895 -28.50 -23.48 -12.29
C VAL A 895 -27.03 -23.06 -12.12
N PHE A 896 -26.11 -24.02 -12.24
CA PHE A 896 -24.67 -23.76 -12.22
C PHE A 896 -24.23 -22.85 -13.39
N ALA A 897 -24.69 -23.14 -14.62
CA ALA A 897 -24.39 -22.31 -15.78
C ALA A 897 -24.88 -20.86 -15.62
N VAL A 898 -26.11 -20.66 -15.11
CA VAL A 898 -26.65 -19.32 -14.83
C VAL A 898 -25.86 -18.61 -13.72
N SER A 899 -25.42 -19.34 -12.70
CA SER A 899 -24.62 -18.78 -11.59
C SER A 899 -23.27 -18.25 -12.09
N ILE A 900 -22.61 -18.95 -13.01
CA ILE A 900 -21.35 -18.47 -13.59
C ILE A 900 -21.58 -17.29 -14.54
N CYS A 901 -22.62 -17.31 -15.38
CA CYS A 901 -22.96 -16.14 -16.20
C CYS A 901 -23.17 -14.90 -15.32
N SER A 902 -23.86 -15.06 -14.18
CA SER A 902 -24.07 -13.98 -13.21
C SER A 902 -22.76 -13.53 -12.56
N ALA A 903 -21.87 -14.46 -12.21
CA ALA A 903 -20.56 -14.16 -11.64
C ALA A 903 -19.68 -13.38 -12.64
N VAL A 904 -19.58 -13.82 -13.89
CA VAL A 904 -18.82 -13.14 -14.96
C VAL A 904 -19.26 -11.68 -15.14
N MET A 905 -20.56 -11.41 -14.99
CA MET A 905 -21.08 -10.04 -15.16
C MET A 905 -20.76 -9.09 -14.00
N GLN A 906 -20.59 -9.59 -12.76
CA GLN A 906 -20.62 -8.72 -11.56
C GLN A 906 -19.57 -9.02 -10.48
N ILE A 907 -18.80 -10.10 -10.56
CA ILE A 907 -17.87 -10.48 -9.49
C ILE A 907 -16.70 -9.51 -9.35
N SER A 908 -16.21 -8.90 -10.43
CA SER A 908 -15.17 -7.86 -10.36
C SER A 908 -15.64 -6.63 -9.58
N GLN A 909 -16.87 -6.15 -9.84
CA GLN A 909 -17.47 -5.04 -9.09
C GLN A 909 -17.58 -5.37 -7.60
N PHE A 910 -17.98 -6.60 -7.28
CA PHE A 910 -18.07 -7.07 -5.91
C PHE A 910 -16.68 -7.22 -5.26
N ALA A 911 -15.67 -7.74 -5.96
CA ALA A 911 -14.31 -7.87 -5.48
C ALA A 911 -13.70 -6.51 -5.11
N ARG A 912 -13.88 -5.49 -5.95
CA ARG A 912 -13.48 -4.10 -5.65
C ARG A 912 -14.15 -3.56 -4.40
N PHE A 913 -15.45 -3.82 -4.22
CA PHE A 913 -16.17 -3.40 -3.03
C PHE A 913 -15.66 -4.08 -1.75
N MET A 914 -15.31 -5.37 -1.82
CA MET A 914 -14.78 -6.10 -0.65
C MET A 914 -13.42 -5.56 -0.18
N VAL A 915 -12.57 -5.07 -1.08
CA VAL A 915 -11.32 -4.37 -0.70
C VAL A 915 -11.65 -3.02 -0.06
N GLY A 916 -12.74 -2.38 -0.48
CA GLY A 916 -13.24 -1.14 0.07
C GLY A 916 -12.23 0.00 -0.04
N ASP A 917 -12.15 0.83 0.98
CA ASP A 917 -11.26 2.00 1.02
C ASP A 917 -9.82 1.68 1.48
N GLN A 918 -9.55 0.45 1.90
CA GLN A 918 -8.29 0.05 2.54
C GLN A 918 -7.06 0.31 1.64
N CYS A 919 -7.25 0.21 0.32
CA CYS A 919 -6.19 0.43 -0.67
C CYS A 919 -6.43 1.66 -1.55
N ASN A 920 -7.45 2.48 -1.28
CA ASN A 920 -7.81 3.60 -2.15
C ASN A 920 -6.76 4.71 -2.17
N TRP A 921 -5.93 4.81 -1.13
CA TRP A 921 -4.83 5.76 -1.07
C TRP A 921 -3.72 5.49 -2.10
N ILE A 922 -3.58 4.25 -2.59
CA ILE A 922 -2.58 3.88 -3.61
C ILE A 922 -3.13 4.03 -5.03
N ASN A 923 -4.45 3.97 -5.24
CA ASN A 923 -5.06 3.99 -6.57
C ASN A 923 -4.60 5.19 -7.45
N PRO A 924 -4.46 6.44 -6.93
CA PRO A 924 -3.91 7.54 -7.71
C PRO A 924 -2.49 7.24 -8.24
N LEU A 925 -1.63 6.65 -7.42
CA LEU A 925 -0.27 6.25 -7.83
C LEU A 925 -0.30 5.14 -8.89
N ILE A 926 -1.22 4.19 -8.77
CA ILE A 926 -1.41 3.11 -9.76
C ILE A 926 -1.83 3.69 -11.11
N SER A 927 -2.81 4.60 -11.11
CA SER A 927 -3.28 5.27 -12.34
C SER A 927 -2.18 6.09 -13.02
N LEU A 928 -1.28 6.69 -12.23
CA LEU A 928 -0.24 7.57 -12.75
C LEU A 928 0.96 6.81 -13.32
N PHE A 929 1.37 5.72 -12.66
CA PHE A 929 2.64 5.04 -12.98
C PHE A 929 2.49 3.64 -13.59
N PHE A 930 1.33 3.03 -13.45
CA PHE A 930 1.09 1.64 -13.85
C PHE A 930 -0.05 1.46 -14.84
N ALA A 931 -0.75 2.53 -15.26
CA ALA A 931 -1.86 2.45 -16.21
C ALA A 931 -1.49 1.86 -17.59
N GLY A 932 -0.21 1.91 -17.97
CA GLY A 932 0.29 1.33 -19.21
C GLY A 932 0.42 -0.20 -19.22
N GLU A 933 0.33 -0.86 -18.06
CA GLU A 933 0.52 -2.31 -17.93
C GLU A 933 -0.74 -3.10 -18.31
N ASP A 934 -0.57 -4.21 -19.04
CA ASP A 934 -1.70 -5.03 -19.52
C ASP A 934 -2.60 -5.56 -18.40
N THR A 935 -2.02 -5.87 -17.23
CA THR A 935 -2.76 -6.39 -16.06
C THR A 935 -3.47 -5.30 -15.26
N ILE A 936 -3.20 -4.02 -15.54
CA ILE A 936 -3.74 -2.86 -14.80
C ILE A 936 -4.64 -2.01 -15.70
N LYS A 937 -4.49 -2.08 -17.02
CA LYS A 937 -5.31 -1.33 -17.97
C LYS A 937 -6.81 -1.62 -17.78
N GLY A 938 -7.57 -0.60 -17.37
CA GLY A 938 -9.00 -0.72 -17.04
C GLY A 938 -9.31 -1.18 -15.60
N HIS A 939 -8.26 -1.47 -14.82
CA HIS A 939 -8.28 -2.01 -13.46
C HIS A 939 -7.21 -1.29 -12.60
N GLU A 940 -7.28 0.04 -12.51
CA GLU A 940 -6.35 0.92 -11.76
C GLU A 940 -6.56 0.84 -10.23
N THR A 941 -6.61 -0.39 -9.71
CA THR A 941 -6.89 -0.70 -8.31
C THR A 941 -5.81 -1.62 -7.75
N CYS A 942 -5.62 -1.58 -6.43
CA CYS A 942 -4.64 -2.45 -5.76
C CYS A 942 -4.94 -3.96 -5.95
N PHE A 943 -6.21 -4.34 -5.92
CA PHE A 943 -6.66 -5.72 -6.09
C PHE A 943 -7.99 -5.76 -6.83
N ASP A 944 -8.07 -6.62 -7.84
CA ASP A 944 -9.29 -6.91 -8.57
C ASP A 944 -9.22 -8.32 -9.20
N VAL A 945 -10.38 -8.92 -9.47
CA VAL A 945 -10.51 -10.25 -10.04
C VAL A 945 -11.49 -10.19 -11.20
N GLU A 946 -10.99 -10.47 -12.41
CA GLU A 946 -11.83 -10.62 -13.59
C GLU A 946 -12.19 -12.09 -13.78
N THR A 947 -13.42 -12.38 -14.20
CA THR A 947 -13.84 -13.75 -14.55
C THR A 947 -14.20 -13.80 -16.03
N LYS A 948 -13.54 -14.69 -16.78
CA LYS A 948 -13.76 -14.85 -18.22
C LYS A 948 -14.37 -16.21 -18.53
N LEU A 949 -15.24 -16.24 -19.54
CA LEU A 949 -15.73 -17.49 -20.13
C LEU A 949 -14.72 -17.96 -21.17
N CYS A 950 -14.27 -19.21 -21.05
CA CYS A 950 -13.41 -19.83 -22.06
C CYS A 950 -14.22 -20.05 -23.36
N PRO A 951 -13.61 -20.06 -24.56
CA PRO A 951 -14.31 -20.36 -25.81
C PRO A 951 -15.05 -21.72 -25.79
N GLU A 952 -14.52 -22.69 -25.05
CA GLU A 952 -15.12 -24.02 -24.84
C GLU A 952 -16.39 -23.97 -23.99
N SER A 953 -16.72 -22.85 -23.36
CA SER A 953 -17.93 -22.66 -22.57
C SER A 953 -19.22 -22.89 -23.37
N TRP A 954 -19.20 -22.58 -24.67
CA TRP A 954 -20.30 -22.84 -25.59
C TRP A 954 -20.70 -24.31 -25.63
N CYS A 955 -19.75 -25.23 -25.43
CA CYS A 955 -20.06 -26.66 -25.37
C CYS A 955 -20.99 -26.99 -24.20
N LEU A 956 -20.72 -26.42 -23.02
CA LEU A 956 -21.56 -26.61 -21.85
C LEU A 956 -22.93 -25.93 -22.04
N PHE A 957 -22.98 -24.70 -22.55
CA PHE A 957 -24.26 -24.01 -22.78
C PHE A 957 -25.16 -24.76 -23.77
N VAL A 958 -24.61 -25.23 -24.88
CA VAL A 958 -25.35 -26.05 -25.85
C VAL A 958 -25.81 -27.36 -25.21
N GLY A 959 -24.94 -28.02 -24.42
CA GLY A 959 -25.29 -29.23 -23.68
C GLY A 959 -26.44 -29.02 -22.69
N VAL A 960 -26.40 -27.94 -21.92
CA VAL A 960 -27.42 -27.57 -20.93
C VAL A 960 -28.76 -27.24 -21.59
N VAL A 961 -28.75 -26.40 -22.63
CA VAL A 961 -29.98 -26.00 -23.34
C VAL A 961 -30.61 -27.19 -24.05
N SER A 962 -29.82 -27.99 -24.76
CA SER A 962 -30.31 -29.20 -25.43
C SER A 962 -30.83 -30.24 -24.43
N HIS A 963 -30.19 -30.41 -23.27
CA HIS A 963 -30.65 -31.27 -22.18
C HIS A 963 -32.01 -30.84 -21.61
N ALA A 964 -32.20 -29.54 -21.38
CA ALA A 964 -33.47 -28.99 -20.90
C ALA A 964 -34.61 -29.20 -21.92
N ILE A 965 -34.35 -28.91 -23.19
CA ILE A 965 -35.29 -29.13 -24.30
C ILE A 965 -35.63 -30.62 -24.41
N LEU A 966 -34.61 -31.49 -24.41
CA LEU A 966 -34.77 -32.94 -24.47
C LEU A 966 -35.66 -33.45 -23.33
N SER A 967 -35.41 -33.00 -22.10
CA SER A 967 -36.19 -33.37 -20.92
C SER A 967 -37.65 -32.97 -21.07
N PHE A 968 -37.91 -31.70 -21.41
CA PHE A 968 -39.25 -31.15 -21.56
C PHE A 968 -40.09 -31.94 -22.58
N PHE A 969 -39.55 -32.13 -23.79
CA PHE A 969 -40.25 -32.85 -24.84
C PHE A 969 -40.43 -34.34 -24.54
N THR A 970 -39.41 -35.01 -24.00
CA THR A 970 -39.50 -36.45 -23.66
C THR A 970 -40.58 -36.70 -22.61
N VAL A 971 -40.66 -35.85 -21.56
CA VAL A 971 -41.68 -35.96 -20.52
C VAL A 971 -43.08 -35.67 -21.07
N ILE A 972 -43.26 -34.61 -21.87
CA ILE A 972 -44.57 -34.27 -22.47
C ILE A 972 -45.08 -35.37 -23.37
N TYR A 973 -44.24 -35.86 -24.29
CA TYR A 973 -44.65 -36.91 -25.21
C TYR A 973 -44.97 -38.21 -24.47
N THR A 974 -44.18 -38.56 -23.45
CA THR A 974 -44.46 -39.73 -22.61
C THR A 974 -45.80 -39.59 -21.89
N ARG A 975 -46.09 -38.42 -21.28
CA ARG A 975 -47.37 -38.16 -20.61
C ARG A 975 -48.56 -38.23 -21.58
N LYS A 976 -48.45 -37.64 -22.78
CA LYS A 976 -49.51 -37.70 -23.81
C LYS A 976 -49.82 -39.13 -24.24
N ILE A 977 -48.80 -39.96 -24.41
CA ILE A 977 -48.97 -41.37 -24.80
C ILE A 977 -49.61 -42.18 -23.68
N MET A 978 -49.21 -41.95 -22.42
CA MET A 978 -49.83 -42.61 -21.27
C MET A 978 -51.30 -42.21 -21.10
N ALA A 979 -51.63 -40.92 -21.25
CA ALA A 979 -53.01 -40.43 -21.15
C ALA A 979 -53.93 -41.04 -22.24
N LYS A 980 -53.39 -41.35 -23.42
CA LYS A 980 -54.13 -42.02 -24.51
C LYS A 980 -54.43 -43.50 -24.19
N LYS A 981 -53.59 -44.17 -23.40
CA LYS A 981 -53.72 -45.59 -23.05
C LYS A 981 -54.67 -45.85 -21.89
N ASP A 982 -54.78 -44.90 -20.96
CA ASP A 982 -55.64 -45.01 -19.78
C ASP A 982 -56.40 -43.69 -19.53
N PRO A 983 -57.53 -43.47 -20.24
CA PRO A 983 -58.30 -42.23 -20.17
C PRO A 983 -58.97 -42.00 -18.80
N ALA A 984 -59.06 -43.03 -17.95
CA ALA A 984 -59.55 -42.91 -16.57
C ALA A 984 -58.48 -42.33 -15.62
N SER A 985 -57.19 -42.39 -16.01
CA SER A 985 -56.08 -41.81 -15.26
C SER A 985 -55.79 -40.37 -15.74
N THR A 986 -56.64 -39.42 -15.36
CA THR A 986 -56.44 -38.02 -15.74
C THR A 986 -55.28 -37.39 -14.95
N TYR A 987 -54.05 -37.66 -15.38
CA TYR A 987 -52.94 -36.77 -15.08
C TYR A 987 -53.24 -35.44 -15.75
N THR A 988 -53.19 -34.34 -15.00
CA THR A 988 -53.27 -32.99 -15.57
C THR A 988 -52.14 -32.82 -16.59
N VAL A 989 -52.48 -32.98 -17.86
CA VAL A 989 -51.68 -32.48 -18.97
C VAL A 989 -51.76 -30.96 -18.86
N ILE A 990 -50.64 -30.34 -18.55
CA ILE A 990 -50.50 -28.89 -18.74
C ILE A 990 -50.52 -28.72 -20.26
N GLU A 991 -51.66 -28.26 -20.80
CA GLU A 991 -51.75 -27.78 -22.19
C GLU A 991 -50.91 -26.53 -22.39
#